data_AF-A0A0E3R881-F1
#
_entry.id   AF-A0A0E3R881-F1
#
_cell.length_a   1.000
_cell.length_b   1.000
_cell.length_c   1.000
_cell.angle_alpha   90.00
_cell.angle_beta   90.00
_cell.angle_gamma   90.00
#
_symmetry.space_group_name_H-M   'P 1'
#
loop_
_entity.id
_entity.type
_entity.pdbx_description
1 polymer ?
#
loop_
_entity_poly.entity_id
_entity_poly.type
_entity_poly.pdbx_seq_one_letter_code
_entity_poly.pdbx_strand_id
1 'polypeptide(L)'
;MNKFRKVIHYFFQRAKEIWLSLLIFFFTLFCLIYAEFSCFIFTDPDSALYLLTTIVQISASIVAIVISLSLLVIQYSASTYSARVVDIFKNDLRLQALIFFNGSSIIFSLIVIRLINASINDYPYFEIRYLEVFYTVVSRYLYLGIKYLEIFYTLALLLSVAAYISLVAYIPYILKMMKPSSIIDVLSEKVDIKNLSSSLYEIGKYKSKIYEDEPRINRTIISLDDDEKDPFLPIIDIIQTSIKRYDYATARYALGEVTSSLFIILIKNPTDEERISGHVFNRILEIWKLALRDNDLRLIKMILIECCFIGRECTYLVKESDLDTNFVSKLKTKVLITLHNTIGKPEVEEKVTQKDFLYTTFLSEYYLKEAFKSIIKIKEEEFAELSIYLIKQIQKIAKNTFIRRNEIKINEQIKTFEKFEGSISELSYFLGDIGTAAINSDSKNALDEVIKTLTYIGEKAIDNNLIHSRSHILKNLWIIGKESTKKGTEIEYSTVQIVKCLENLASKIDCHSKELSDEAQYQVVEYYEHIKSSYKYETRTENPLEKLQQKVFIDIRDISGYIASIGENAVENNLLDAPKQCLKSLEIIERILRNGTQSRIICKDIENLGQKAVNKKETFTIVKDIIKSLYSIGILHFGYLFEWDIDKSKIIEFLNEEYNTDLDKEDSFLYFTSLWTITVEDKYNSNLSFSLEITDRNDDDNALIINNVKNENIKVFHLKDLEGKHFVSSLKIFKRGVIEKSEKAYCEIPNSLGELADPILKYAQNSPTFETIKPFIMIVKCFENFGMISIYLRDKSSLNDIFIPFLYYRADFLVYDLKYSEDDEALEAEECLYWMVEEVFESLYRLAILSLKHNLIECSTLRQLVDSLKRLKKKYPYISRLTVDKFEEILEIIKKSELKESECTEIIKVMENAIEEFKTENKFD
;
A
#
# COMPACT_ATOMS: atom_id res chain seq x y z
N MET A 1 7.12 40.98 28.26
CA MET A 1 6.86 41.49 26.90
C MET A 1 5.89 40.64 26.07
N ASN A 2 6.06 39.32 25.90
CA ASN A 2 5.14 38.50 25.07
C ASN A 2 3.68 38.42 25.58
N LYS A 3 3.44 38.44 26.90
CA LYS A 3 2.08 38.56 27.47
C LYS A 3 1.43 39.92 27.16
N PHE A 4 2.20 41.00 27.21
CA PHE A 4 1.74 42.36 26.90
C PHE A 4 1.40 42.52 25.41
N ARG A 5 2.20 41.90 24.52
CA ARG A 5 1.94 41.86 23.07
C ARG A 5 0.68 41.05 22.73
N LYS A 6 0.43 39.94 23.44
CA LYS A 6 -0.81 39.15 23.33
C LYS A 6 -2.03 39.92 23.84
N VAL A 7 -1.91 40.62 24.96
CA VAL A 7 -2.99 41.48 25.49
C VAL A 7 -3.31 42.62 24.54
N ILE A 8 -2.30 43.31 23.99
CA ILE A 8 -2.51 44.37 22.98
C ILE A 8 -3.16 43.81 21.71
N HIS A 9 -2.71 42.65 21.22
CA HIS A 9 -3.29 42.02 20.04
C HIS A 9 -4.75 41.61 20.24
N TYR A 10 -5.06 41.01 21.41
CA TYR A 10 -6.41 40.61 21.79
C TYR A 10 -7.31 41.84 22.04
N PHE A 11 -6.75 42.91 22.60
CA PHE A 11 -7.40 44.21 22.78
C PHE A 11 -7.74 44.85 21.43
N PHE A 12 -6.84 44.82 20.45
CA PHE A 12 -7.09 45.35 19.09
C PHE A 12 -8.09 44.50 18.28
N GLN A 13 -8.12 43.19 18.47
CA GLN A 13 -9.03 42.30 17.75
C GLN A 13 -10.47 42.40 18.30
N ARG A 14 -10.61 42.46 19.64
CA ARG A 14 -11.91 42.68 20.32
C ARG A 14 -12.36 44.15 20.23
N ALA A 15 -11.45 45.08 19.98
CA ALA A 15 -11.76 46.48 19.65
C ALA A 15 -12.49 46.66 18.31
N LYS A 16 -12.61 45.64 17.44
CA LYS A 16 -13.35 45.76 16.17
C LYS A 16 -14.84 46.11 16.39
N GLU A 17 -15.45 45.56 17.44
CA GLU A 17 -16.85 45.84 17.83
C GLU A 17 -16.93 46.84 19.00
N ILE A 18 -15.94 46.79 19.90
CA ILE A 18 -15.92 47.62 21.11
C ILE A 18 -15.48 49.06 20.82
N TRP A 19 -14.67 49.33 19.80
CA TRP A 19 -14.16 50.70 19.57
C TRP A 19 -15.28 51.67 19.16
N LEU A 20 -16.25 51.22 18.36
CA LEU A 20 -17.42 52.05 18.01
C LEU A 20 -18.28 52.30 19.26
N SER A 21 -18.48 51.26 20.08
CA SER A 21 -19.22 51.35 21.36
C SER A 21 -18.51 52.23 22.39
N LEU A 22 -17.18 52.15 22.49
CA LEU A 22 -16.36 53.00 23.36
C LEU A 22 -16.37 54.45 22.87
N LEU A 23 -16.27 54.68 21.56
CA LEU A 23 -16.37 56.03 20.99
C LEU A 23 -17.73 56.64 21.29
N ILE A 24 -18.82 55.88 21.11
CA ILE A 24 -20.18 56.30 21.49
C ILE A 24 -20.30 56.50 23.00
N PHE A 25 -19.71 55.64 23.83
CA PHE A 25 -19.75 55.72 25.29
C PHE A 25 -18.97 56.94 25.82
N PHE A 26 -17.77 57.21 25.30
CA PHE A 26 -17.00 58.41 25.65
C PHE A 26 -17.69 59.68 25.14
N PHE A 27 -18.33 59.61 23.96
CA PHE A 27 -19.17 60.69 23.44
C PHE A 27 -20.35 60.98 24.37
N THR A 28 -21.12 59.96 24.78
CA THR A 28 -22.29 60.13 25.65
C THR A 28 -21.89 60.53 27.07
N LEU A 29 -20.83 59.93 27.63
CA LEU A 29 -20.31 60.27 28.95
C LEU A 29 -19.81 61.71 29.00
N PHE A 30 -19.09 62.16 27.97
CA PHE A 30 -18.66 63.56 27.88
C PHE A 30 -19.87 64.49 27.71
N CYS A 31 -20.84 64.15 26.86
CA CYS A 31 -22.08 64.93 26.73
C CYS A 31 -22.83 65.05 28.06
N LEU A 32 -22.84 64.01 28.90
CA LEU A 32 -23.45 64.03 30.23
C LEU A 32 -22.66 64.91 31.22
N ILE A 33 -21.35 64.73 31.30
CA ILE A 33 -20.47 65.55 32.16
C ILE A 33 -20.50 67.03 31.75
N TYR A 34 -20.53 67.30 30.44
CA TYR A 34 -20.58 68.65 29.90
C TYR A 34 -21.97 69.28 30.02
N ALA A 35 -23.06 68.51 29.91
CA ALA A 35 -24.40 69.00 30.20
C ALA A 35 -24.52 69.51 31.65
N GLU A 36 -23.82 68.88 32.61
CA GLU A 36 -23.75 69.34 34.00
C GLU A 36 -22.80 70.55 34.19
N PHE A 37 -21.68 70.63 33.45
CA PHE A 37 -20.68 71.70 33.58
C PHE A 37 -20.90 72.96 32.71
N SER A 38 -21.70 72.86 31.64
CA SER A 38 -21.93 73.92 30.63
C SER A 38 -22.63 75.19 31.16
N CYS A 39 -22.97 75.24 32.45
CA CYS A 39 -23.51 76.45 33.07
C CYS A 39 -22.46 77.53 33.42
N PHE A 40 -21.15 77.29 33.24
CA PHE A 40 -20.10 78.17 33.79
C PHE A 40 -19.05 78.73 32.81
N ILE A 41 -19.02 78.31 31.54
CA ILE A 41 -18.00 78.73 30.57
C ILE A 41 -18.69 79.32 29.33
N PHE A 42 -18.35 80.56 28.97
CA PHE A 42 -18.83 81.22 27.75
C PHE A 42 -17.68 81.39 26.78
N THR A 43 -17.84 80.86 25.56
CA THR A 43 -16.86 81.02 24.48
C THR A 43 -17.18 82.28 23.67
N ASP A 44 -16.13 83.04 23.31
CA ASP A 44 -16.24 84.20 22.44
C ASP A 44 -16.70 83.80 21.01
N PRO A 45 -17.75 84.41 20.43
CA PRO A 45 -18.31 84.00 19.14
C PRO A 45 -17.34 84.08 17.96
N ASP A 46 -16.47 85.09 17.92
CA ASP A 46 -15.48 85.25 16.84
C ASP A 46 -14.41 84.15 16.93
N SER A 47 -13.97 83.84 18.14
CA SER A 47 -13.05 82.73 18.42
C SER A 47 -13.68 81.37 18.06
N ALA A 48 -14.97 81.18 18.37
CA ALA A 48 -15.74 79.99 18.01
C ALA A 48 -15.88 79.82 16.49
N LEU A 49 -16.19 80.90 15.76
CA LEU A 49 -16.28 80.93 14.31
C LEU A 49 -14.94 80.58 13.65
N TYR A 50 -13.85 81.16 14.14
CA TYR A 50 -12.50 80.88 13.66
C TYR A 50 -12.16 79.40 13.85
N LEU A 51 -12.34 78.86 15.06
CA LEU A 51 -12.02 77.47 15.38
C LEU A 51 -12.87 76.48 14.57
N LEU A 52 -14.18 76.70 14.45
CA LEU A 52 -15.06 75.85 13.63
C LEU A 52 -14.67 75.88 12.15
N THR A 53 -14.31 77.05 11.62
CA THR A 53 -13.85 77.19 10.24
C THR A 53 -12.55 76.41 10.01
N THR A 54 -11.61 76.50 10.95
CA THR A 54 -10.38 75.70 10.93
C THR A 54 -10.67 74.21 11.03
N ILE A 55 -11.61 73.78 11.88
CA ILE A 55 -12.03 72.37 11.99
C ILE A 55 -12.61 71.87 10.67
N VAL A 56 -13.47 72.64 10.01
CA VAL A 56 -14.01 72.28 8.69
C VAL A 56 -12.88 72.09 7.67
N GLN A 57 -11.91 73.01 7.63
CA GLN A 57 -10.76 72.93 6.72
C GLN A 57 -9.87 71.71 7.01
N ILE A 58 -9.57 71.44 8.29
CA ILE A 58 -8.76 70.30 8.72
C ILE A 58 -9.48 68.99 8.42
N SER A 59 -10.76 68.86 8.78
CA SER A 59 -11.55 67.65 8.51
C SER A 59 -11.66 67.37 7.01
N ALA A 60 -11.88 68.40 6.19
CA ALA A 60 -11.90 68.25 4.73
C ALA A 60 -10.53 67.79 4.17
N SER A 61 -9.44 68.35 4.71
CA SER A 61 -8.08 67.98 4.33
C SER A 61 -7.75 66.53 4.74
N ILE A 62 -8.17 66.12 5.93
CA ILE A 62 -8.03 64.74 6.43
C ILE A 62 -8.78 63.76 5.52
N VAL A 63 -10.02 64.05 5.16
CA VAL A 63 -10.81 63.22 4.24
C VAL A 63 -10.11 63.08 2.90
N ALA A 64 -9.61 64.19 2.33
CA ALA A 64 -8.86 64.16 1.09
C ALA A 64 -7.61 63.26 1.17
N ILE A 65 -6.78 63.43 2.21
CA ILE A 65 -5.58 62.60 2.43
C ILE A 65 -5.94 61.13 2.60
N VAL A 66 -6.96 60.82 3.40
CA VAL A 66 -7.38 59.44 3.66
C VAL A 66 -7.91 58.77 2.40
N ILE A 67 -8.72 59.47 1.59
CA ILE A 67 -9.19 58.95 0.31
C ILE A 67 -8.00 58.71 -0.63
N SER A 68 -7.08 59.66 -0.76
CA SER A 68 -5.88 59.50 -1.60
C SER A 68 -5.00 58.33 -1.15
N LEU A 69 -4.74 58.19 0.15
CA LEU A 69 -3.96 57.08 0.70
C LEU A 69 -4.66 55.74 0.50
N SER A 70 -5.99 55.70 0.70
CA SER A 70 -6.78 54.47 0.51
C SER A 70 -6.79 54.05 -0.96
N LEU A 71 -6.98 54.98 -1.89
CA LEU A 71 -6.90 54.71 -3.33
C LEU A 71 -5.50 54.22 -3.73
N LEU A 72 -4.44 54.81 -3.18
CA LEU A 72 -3.07 54.36 -3.43
C LEU A 72 -2.86 52.92 -2.94
N VAL A 73 -3.35 52.60 -1.74
CA VAL A 73 -3.23 51.25 -1.16
C VAL A 73 -4.09 50.24 -1.94
N ILE A 74 -5.28 50.63 -2.39
CA ILE A 74 -6.14 49.81 -3.26
C ILE A 74 -5.43 49.55 -4.60
N GLN A 75 -4.88 50.59 -5.24
CA GLN A 75 -4.16 50.47 -6.50
C GLN A 75 -2.90 49.61 -6.35
N TYR A 76 -2.14 49.82 -5.27
CA TYR A 76 -0.97 49.01 -4.95
C TYR A 76 -1.37 47.54 -4.75
N SER A 77 -2.42 47.26 -3.98
CA SER A 77 -2.86 45.89 -3.70
C SER A 77 -3.44 45.19 -4.92
N ALA A 78 -4.25 45.89 -5.73
CA ALA A 78 -4.84 45.36 -6.95
C ALA A 78 -3.77 45.04 -8.01
N SER A 79 -2.78 45.94 -8.15
CA SER A 79 -1.67 45.73 -9.08
C SER A 79 -0.66 44.70 -8.56
N THR A 80 -0.51 44.54 -7.24
CA THR A 80 0.51 43.67 -6.65
C THR A 80 0.03 42.23 -6.48
N TYR A 81 -1.24 42.03 -6.14
CA TYR A 81 -1.76 40.76 -5.65
C TYR A 81 -2.86 40.18 -6.55
N SER A 82 -4.02 40.84 -6.65
CA SER A 82 -5.10 40.50 -7.58
C SER A 82 -6.14 41.64 -7.61
N ALA A 83 -6.78 41.86 -8.76
CA ALA A 83 -7.87 42.83 -8.90
C ALA A 83 -9.05 42.52 -7.95
N ARG A 84 -9.28 41.25 -7.60
CA ARG A 84 -10.34 40.81 -6.67
C ARG A 84 -10.10 41.26 -5.22
N VAL A 85 -8.89 41.68 -4.87
CA VAL A 85 -8.57 42.22 -3.53
C VAL A 85 -9.27 43.56 -3.28
N VAL A 86 -9.68 44.28 -4.34
CA VAL A 86 -10.41 45.56 -4.23
C VAL A 86 -11.72 45.40 -3.44
N ASP A 87 -12.39 44.25 -3.55
CA ASP A 87 -13.65 44.00 -2.84
C ASP A 87 -13.50 43.97 -1.31
N ILE A 88 -12.27 43.76 -0.81
CA ILE A 88 -11.98 43.89 0.62
C ILE A 88 -12.16 45.34 1.07
N PHE A 89 -11.70 46.29 0.26
CA PHE A 89 -11.69 47.71 0.60
C PHE A 89 -13.02 48.41 0.28
N LYS A 90 -13.77 47.92 -0.71
CA LYS A 90 -15.08 48.48 -1.11
C LYS A 90 -16.09 48.53 0.03
N ASN A 91 -16.14 47.46 0.85
CA ASN A 91 -17.09 47.31 1.95
C ASN A 91 -16.41 47.46 3.33
N ASP A 92 -15.31 48.21 3.41
CA ASP A 92 -14.60 48.37 4.67
C ASP A 92 -15.31 49.35 5.61
N LEU A 93 -15.90 48.80 6.68
CA LEU A 93 -16.60 49.55 7.71
C LEU A 93 -15.71 50.63 8.36
N ARG A 94 -14.38 50.43 8.42
CA ARG A 94 -13.46 51.40 9.04
C ARG A 94 -13.30 52.65 8.17
N LEU A 95 -13.19 52.46 6.85
CA LEU A 95 -13.13 53.56 5.90
C LEU A 95 -14.48 54.30 5.85
N GLN A 96 -15.59 53.55 5.82
CA GLN A 96 -16.94 54.13 5.84
C GLN A 96 -17.21 54.93 7.12
N ALA A 97 -16.84 54.41 8.29
CA ALA A 97 -16.99 55.10 9.56
C ALA A 97 -16.15 56.39 9.62
N LEU A 98 -14.90 56.35 9.14
CA LEU A 98 -14.04 57.53 9.10
C LEU A 98 -14.64 58.62 8.19
N ILE A 99 -15.08 58.25 6.98
CA ILE A 99 -15.74 59.18 6.04
C ILE A 99 -17.01 59.73 6.67
N PHE A 100 -17.80 58.90 7.34
CA PHE A 100 -19.03 59.31 8.00
C PHE A 100 -18.77 60.32 9.13
N PHE A 101 -17.89 60.02 10.09
CA PHE A 101 -17.60 60.93 11.21
C PHE A 101 -17.01 62.27 10.75
N ASN A 102 -16.06 62.25 9.80
CA ASN A 102 -15.48 63.48 9.27
C ASN A 102 -16.51 64.27 8.43
N GLY A 103 -17.32 63.60 7.60
CA GLY A 103 -18.38 64.23 6.83
C GLY A 103 -19.46 64.86 7.71
N SER A 104 -19.92 64.15 8.74
CA SER A 104 -20.85 64.67 9.73
C SER A 104 -20.24 65.84 10.52
N SER A 105 -18.95 65.78 10.88
CA SER A 105 -18.24 66.88 11.53
C SER A 105 -18.23 68.15 10.67
N ILE A 106 -17.98 68.02 9.37
CA ILE A 106 -17.99 69.15 8.42
C ILE A 106 -19.40 69.75 8.31
N ILE A 107 -20.40 68.92 8.01
CA ILE A 107 -21.79 69.38 7.82
C ILE A 107 -22.30 70.05 9.10
N PHE A 108 -22.06 69.43 10.26
CA PHE A 108 -22.50 69.96 11.53
C PHE A 108 -21.79 71.26 11.89
N SER A 109 -20.47 71.34 11.71
CA SER A 109 -19.71 72.58 11.95
C SER A 109 -20.18 73.72 11.02
N LEU A 110 -20.52 73.45 9.76
CA LEU A 110 -21.08 74.44 8.84
C LEU A 110 -22.47 74.93 9.26
N ILE A 111 -23.32 74.03 9.75
CA ILE A 111 -24.63 74.38 10.32
C ILE A 111 -24.44 75.30 11.53
N VAL A 112 -23.53 74.94 12.45
CA VAL A 112 -23.24 75.73 13.65
C VAL A 112 -22.64 77.10 13.28
N ILE A 113 -21.71 77.17 12.32
CA ILE A 113 -21.18 78.44 11.78
C ILE A 113 -22.33 79.32 11.25
N ARG A 114 -23.27 78.74 10.51
CA ARG A 114 -24.42 79.49 9.99
C ARG A 114 -25.35 79.98 11.11
N LEU A 115 -25.57 79.18 12.15
CA LEU A 115 -26.37 79.55 13.31
C LEU A 115 -25.69 80.66 14.13
N ILE A 116 -24.37 80.58 14.34
CA ILE A 116 -23.58 81.62 15.01
C ILE A 116 -23.66 82.92 14.20
N ASN A 117 -23.41 82.87 12.89
CA ASN A 117 -23.50 84.05 12.03
C ASN A 117 -24.92 84.67 11.98
N ALA A 118 -25.97 83.86 11.97
CA ALA A 118 -27.34 84.36 12.07
C ALA A 118 -27.59 85.05 13.42
N SER A 119 -27.10 84.49 14.51
CA SER A 119 -27.22 85.08 15.85
C SER A 119 -26.45 86.41 16.03
N ILE A 120 -25.34 86.59 15.32
CA ILE A 120 -24.53 87.82 15.35
C ILE A 120 -25.16 88.91 14.47
N ASN A 121 -25.73 88.55 13.30
CA ASN A 121 -26.20 89.52 12.30
C ASN A 121 -27.67 89.97 12.45
N ASP A 122 -28.52 89.27 13.21
CA ASP A 122 -29.95 89.61 13.41
C ASP A 122 -30.21 90.62 14.56
N TYR A 123 -29.29 91.55 14.84
CA TYR A 123 -29.55 92.68 15.76
C TYR A 123 -29.98 93.94 14.98
N PRO A 124 -31.28 94.20 14.77
CA PRO A 124 -31.74 95.53 14.41
C PRO A 124 -31.62 96.45 15.63
N TYR A 125 -30.83 97.50 15.49
CA TYR A 125 -30.86 98.70 16.34
C TYR A 125 -32.33 99.12 16.58
N PHE A 126 -32.82 99.04 17.83
CA PHE A 126 -34.09 99.64 18.22
C PHE A 126 -33.88 100.50 19.47
N GLU A 127 -34.14 101.81 19.31
CA GLU A 127 -34.02 102.83 20.36
C GLU A 127 -34.94 102.57 21.55
N ILE A 128 -34.45 103.00 22.72
CA ILE A 128 -34.98 102.75 24.06
C ILE A 128 -36.20 103.62 24.37
N ARG A 129 -37.32 102.99 24.75
CA ARG A 129 -38.13 103.34 25.96
C ARG A 129 -39.37 102.44 26.03
N TYR A 130 -39.31 101.36 26.83
CA TYR A 130 -40.38 100.91 27.76
C TYR A 130 -39.94 99.62 28.50
N LEU A 131 -39.81 99.77 29.82
CA LEU A 131 -40.20 98.88 30.93
C LEU A 131 -39.63 97.45 31.09
N GLU A 132 -39.06 97.24 32.28
CA GLU A 132 -38.31 96.12 32.87
C GLU A 132 -38.92 94.69 32.78
N VAL A 133 -40.14 94.53 32.27
CA VAL A 133 -40.76 93.21 32.05
C VAL A 133 -40.26 92.56 30.74
N PHE A 134 -39.84 93.37 29.75
CA PHE A 134 -39.31 92.85 28.49
C PHE A 134 -37.86 92.35 28.65
N TYR A 135 -37.07 92.95 29.54
CA TYR A 135 -35.66 92.55 29.76
C TYR A 135 -35.53 91.18 30.42
N THR A 136 -36.46 90.79 31.30
CA THR A 136 -36.46 89.48 31.96
C THR A 136 -37.01 88.36 31.06
N VAL A 137 -37.96 88.66 30.16
CA VAL A 137 -38.45 87.68 29.19
C VAL A 137 -37.48 87.54 28.00
N VAL A 138 -37.03 88.65 27.41
CA VAL A 138 -36.07 88.63 26.29
C VAL A 138 -34.69 88.16 26.75
N SER A 139 -34.16 88.57 27.90
CA SER A 139 -32.88 87.99 28.36
C SER A 139 -33.01 86.52 28.71
N ARG A 140 -34.18 86.02 29.12
CA ARG A 140 -34.41 84.58 29.36
C ARG A 140 -34.47 83.78 28.05
N TYR A 141 -35.05 84.33 26.98
CA TYR A 141 -35.01 83.73 25.64
C TYR A 141 -33.63 83.87 24.97
N LEU A 142 -32.92 84.98 25.15
CA LEU A 142 -31.55 85.23 24.68
C LEU A 142 -30.55 84.31 25.41
N TYR A 143 -30.69 84.16 26.73
CA TYR A 143 -29.88 83.27 27.56
C TYR A 143 -30.17 81.79 27.27
N LEU A 144 -31.42 81.44 26.92
CA LEU A 144 -31.74 80.11 26.38
C LEU A 144 -31.04 79.90 25.02
N GLY A 145 -31.16 80.85 24.09
CA GLY A 145 -30.58 80.76 22.75
C GLY A 145 -29.06 80.63 22.75
N ILE A 146 -28.35 81.43 23.57
CA ILE A 146 -26.89 81.37 23.74
C ILE A 146 -26.48 80.03 24.38
N LYS A 147 -27.26 79.51 25.35
CA LYS A 147 -27.02 78.18 25.93
C LYS A 147 -27.13 77.05 24.91
N TYR A 148 -28.14 77.10 24.03
CA TYR A 148 -28.27 76.10 22.96
C TYR A 148 -27.12 76.21 21.96
N LEU A 149 -26.68 77.42 21.61
CA LEU A 149 -25.55 77.65 20.71
C LEU A 149 -24.23 77.07 21.26
N GLU A 150 -23.96 77.26 22.55
CA GLU A 150 -22.76 76.72 23.22
C GLU A 150 -22.78 75.18 23.26
N ILE A 151 -23.95 74.58 23.49
CA ILE A 151 -24.14 73.12 23.41
C ILE A 151 -23.84 72.63 21.99
N PHE A 152 -24.33 73.31 20.96
CA PHE A 152 -24.06 72.95 19.57
C PHE A 152 -22.58 73.13 19.18
N TYR A 153 -21.94 74.20 19.63
CA TYR A 153 -20.50 74.42 19.43
C TYR A 153 -19.65 73.31 20.07
N THR A 154 -19.95 72.95 21.31
CA THR A 154 -19.23 71.89 22.02
C THR A 154 -19.47 70.53 21.38
N LEU A 155 -20.69 70.26 20.93
CA LEU A 155 -21.00 69.03 20.20
C LEU A 155 -20.21 68.93 18.88
N ALA A 156 -20.00 70.07 18.20
CA ALA A 156 -19.20 70.13 16.99
C ALA A 156 -17.72 69.84 17.27
N LEU A 157 -17.18 70.42 18.36
CA LEU A 157 -15.83 70.13 18.82
C LEU A 157 -15.66 68.65 19.17
N LEU A 158 -16.60 68.06 19.89
CA LEU A 158 -16.49 66.67 20.27
C LEU A 158 -16.60 65.73 19.07
N LEU A 159 -17.48 66.03 18.11
CA LEU A 159 -17.57 65.30 16.85
C LEU A 159 -16.26 65.37 16.06
N SER A 160 -15.55 66.50 16.12
CA SER A 160 -14.22 66.66 15.50
C SER A 160 -13.14 65.84 16.19
N VAL A 161 -13.16 65.76 17.53
CA VAL A 161 -12.24 64.89 18.30
C VAL A 161 -12.49 63.42 18.00
N ALA A 162 -13.76 63.01 17.93
CA ALA A 162 -14.14 61.65 17.51
C ALA A 162 -13.64 61.33 16.08
N ALA A 163 -13.78 62.29 15.16
CA ALA A 163 -13.25 62.17 13.80
C ALA A 163 -11.71 62.01 13.78
N TYR A 164 -10.99 62.76 14.61
CA TYR A 164 -9.53 62.64 14.75
C TYR A 164 -9.09 61.29 15.34
N ILE A 165 -9.79 60.79 16.38
CA ILE A 165 -9.52 59.46 16.95
C ILE A 165 -9.75 58.36 15.89
N SER A 166 -10.75 58.52 15.01
CA SER A 166 -10.96 57.61 13.88
C SER A 166 -9.79 57.55 12.90
N LEU A 167 -9.14 58.69 12.65
CA LEU A 167 -7.96 58.78 11.79
C LEU A 167 -6.77 58.02 12.40
N VAL A 168 -6.49 58.24 13.68
CA VAL A 168 -5.39 57.58 14.41
C VAL A 168 -5.57 56.05 14.40
N ALA A 169 -6.80 55.55 14.43
CA ALA A 169 -7.09 54.13 14.30
C ALA A 169 -6.96 53.61 12.85
N TYR A 170 -7.32 54.43 11.86
CA TYR A 170 -7.34 54.02 10.46
C TYR A 170 -5.95 53.95 9.81
N ILE A 171 -5.04 54.91 10.10
CA ILE A 171 -3.70 54.95 9.46
C ILE A 171 -2.90 53.66 9.70
N PRO A 172 -2.74 53.14 10.94
CA PRO A 172 -2.03 51.88 11.16
C PRO A 172 -2.70 50.69 10.49
N TYR A 173 -4.04 50.72 10.38
CA TYR A 173 -4.81 49.67 9.73
C TYR A 173 -4.57 49.63 8.21
N ILE A 174 -4.66 50.76 7.51
CA ILE A 174 -4.50 50.78 6.05
C ILE A 174 -3.05 50.47 5.65
N LEU A 175 -2.07 50.90 6.44
CA LEU A 175 -0.66 50.52 6.27
C LEU A 175 -0.42 49.03 6.53
N LYS A 176 -1.13 48.42 7.49
CA LYS A 176 -1.10 46.97 7.70
C LYS A 176 -1.66 46.22 6.48
N MET A 177 -2.70 46.76 5.84
CA MET A 177 -3.29 46.18 4.63
C MET A 177 -2.40 46.22 3.39
N MET A 178 -1.26 46.91 3.42
CA MET A 178 -0.26 46.79 2.35
C MET A 178 0.50 45.45 2.40
N LYS A 179 0.54 44.78 3.56
CA LYS A 179 1.26 43.51 3.74
C LYS A 179 0.45 42.35 3.16
N PRO A 180 1.09 41.45 2.39
CA PRO A 180 0.39 40.34 1.75
C PRO A 180 -0.26 39.42 2.78
N SER A 181 0.42 39.12 3.88
CA SER A 181 -0.12 38.28 4.94
C SER A 181 -1.41 38.84 5.53
N SER A 182 -1.54 40.16 5.67
CA SER A 182 -2.74 40.77 6.24
C SER A 182 -3.93 40.74 5.29
N ILE A 183 -3.69 40.87 3.98
CA ILE A 183 -4.72 40.69 2.95
C ILE A 183 -5.18 39.23 2.92
N ILE A 184 -4.23 38.28 2.90
CA ILE A 184 -4.52 36.85 2.90
C ILE A 184 -5.32 36.47 4.15
N ASP A 185 -4.96 36.99 5.32
CA ASP A 185 -5.68 36.74 6.57
C ASP A 185 -7.16 37.20 6.49
N VAL A 186 -7.43 38.36 5.89
CA VAL A 186 -8.80 38.87 5.74
C VAL A 186 -9.59 38.07 4.70
N LEU A 187 -8.94 37.60 3.64
CA LEU A 187 -9.56 36.72 2.66
C LEU A 187 -9.87 35.36 3.27
N SER A 188 -8.95 34.79 4.04
CA SER A 188 -9.12 33.48 4.69
C SER A 188 -10.24 33.51 5.75
N GLU A 189 -10.42 34.64 6.46
CA GLU A 189 -11.57 34.87 7.35
C GLU A 189 -12.94 34.86 6.65
N LYS A 190 -13.00 35.18 5.34
CA LYS A 190 -14.25 35.18 4.56
C LYS A 190 -14.60 33.80 3.98
N VAL A 191 -13.71 32.82 4.09
CA VAL A 191 -13.95 31.45 3.60
C VAL A 191 -14.82 30.72 4.62
N ASP A 192 -16.09 30.52 4.28
CA ASP A 192 -17.07 29.80 5.08
C ASP A 192 -17.97 28.92 4.19
N ILE A 193 -18.59 27.89 4.77
CA ILE A 193 -19.43 26.92 4.07
C ILE A 193 -20.58 27.57 3.32
N LYS A 194 -21.16 28.66 3.86
CA LYS A 194 -22.26 29.38 3.21
C LYS A 194 -21.81 29.98 1.87
N ASN A 195 -20.64 30.60 1.84
CA ASN A 195 -20.08 31.18 0.61
C ASN A 195 -19.67 30.08 -0.37
N LEU A 196 -19.06 29.00 0.14
CA LEU A 196 -18.67 27.84 -0.65
C LEU A 196 -19.89 27.16 -1.31
N SER A 197 -20.96 26.96 -0.55
CA SER A 197 -22.17 26.26 -1.01
C SER A 197 -22.88 26.95 -2.17
N SER A 198 -22.70 28.27 -2.29
CA SER A 198 -23.26 29.08 -3.37
C SER A 198 -22.47 29.03 -4.69
N SER A 199 -21.24 28.49 -4.67
CA SER A 199 -20.33 28.43 -5.83
C SER A 199 -20.14 27.01 -6.38
N LEU A 200 -20.95 26.04 -5.93
CA LEU A 200 -20.66 24.61 -6.07
C LEU A 200 -21.86 23.84 -6.64
N TYR A 201 -21.65 23.09 -7.73
CA TYR A 201 -22.59 22.08 -8.23
C TYR A 201 -21.86 20.76 -8.54
N GLU A 202 -22.43 19.63 -8.10
CA GLU A 202 -21.89 18.29 -8.38
C GLU A 202 -22.28 17.88 -9.80
N ILE A 203 -21.29 17.72 -10.69
CA ILE A 203 -21.53 17.33 -12.09
C ILE A 203 -21.68 15.81 -12.22
N GLY A 204 -21.01 15.06 -11.35
CA GLY A 204 -21.01 13.60 -11.35
C GLY A 204 -19.86 12.99 -10.55
N LYS A 205 -19.60 11.69 -10.73
CA LYS A 205 -18.50 10.98 -10.06
C LYS A 205 -17.59 10.30 -11.09
N TYR A 206 -16.27 10.42 -10.92
CA TYR A 206 -15.31 9.63 -11.67
C TYR A 206 -15.40 8.16 -11.23
N LYS A 207 -15.53 7.27 -12.19
CA LYS A 207 -15.61 5.83 -11.95
C LYS A 207 -14.25 5.32 -11.45
N SER A 208 -14.25 4.70 -10.28
CA SER A 208 -13.08 3.96 -9.75
C SER A 208 -12.69 2.80 -10.66
N LYS A 209 -11.42 2.36 -10.58
CA LYS A 209 -10.94 1.11 -11.19
C LYS A 209 -11.45 -0.13 -10.44
N ILE A 210 -11.90 0.03 -9.20
CA ILE A 210 -12.53 -1.00 -8.37
C ILE A 210 -13.95 -1.25 -8.86
N TYR A 211 -14.36 -2.52 -8.90
CA TYR A 211 -15.69 -2.93 -9.33
C TYR A 211 -16.81 -2.34 -8.45
N GLU A 212 -18.04 -2.30 -8.96
CA GLU A 212 -19.15 -1.64 -8.24
C GLU A 212 -19.64 -2.44 -7.02
N ASP A 213 -19.32 -3.72 -6.98
CA ASP A 213 -19.61 -4.73 -5.95
C ASP A 213 -18.52 -4.82 -4.87
N GLU A 214 -17.62 -3.84 -4.77
CA GLU A 214 -16.57 -3.81 -3.75
C GLU A 214 -16.46 -2.43 -3.05
N PRO A 215 -15.96 -2.39 -1.78
CA PRO A 215 -15.69 -1.13 -1.09
C PRO A 215 -14.72 -0.24 -1.88
N ARG A 216 -15.15 0.99 -2.17
CA ARG A 216 -14.39 1.95 -3.00
C ARG A 216 -14.69 3.40 -2.67
N ILE A 217 -13.79 4.29 -3.05
CA ILE A 217 -14.00 5.74 -2.94
C ILE A 217 -14.18 6.32 -4.36
N ASN A 218 -15.39 6.78 -4.67
CA ASN A 218 -15.66 7.47 -5.93
C ASN A 218 -15.26 8.93 -5.81
N ARG A 219 -14.41 9.42 -6.72
CA ARG A 219 -14.04 10.84 -6.74
C ARG A 219 -15.18 11.68 -7.30
N THR A 220 -15.64 12.64 -6.53
CA THR A 220 -16.67 13.59 -6.93
C THR A 220 -16.12 14.65 -7.89
N ILE A 221 -16.83 14.92 -8.98
CA ILE A 221 -16.53 15.96 -9.97
C ILE A 221 -17.38 17.18 -9.64
N ILE A 222 -16.71 18.30 -9.44
CA ILE A 222 -17.31 19.55 -9.02
C ILE A 222 -17.10 20.58 -10.13
N SER A 223 -18.17 21.21 -10.63
CA SER A 223 -18.08 22.39 -11.49
C SER A 223 -17.97 23.63 -10.62
N LEU A 224 -17.17 24.56 -11.12
CA LEU A 224 -17.07 25.93 -10.64
C LEU A 224 -17.95 26.77 -11.57
N ASP A 225 -19.22 26.94 -11.22
CA ASP A 225 -20.19 27.62 -12.09
C ASP A 225 -19.96 29.14 -12.17
N ASP A 226 -19.35 29.73 -11.13
CA ASP A 226 -19.12 31.17 -11.04
C ASP A 226 -17.84 31.50 -10.25
N ASP A 227 -16.75 31.74 -10.98
CA ASP A 227 -15.46 32.19 -10.42
C ASP A 227 -15.58 33.48 -9.58
N GLU A 228 -16.63 34.30 -9.77
CA GLU A 228 -16.82 35.50 -8.95
C GLU A 228 -17.20 35.20 -7.49
N LYS A 229 -17.82 34.04 -7.23
CA LYS A 229 -18.31 33.66 -5.90
C LYS A 229 -17.39 32.72 -5.13
N ASP A 230 -16.32 32.22 -5.76
CA ASP A 230 -15.38 31.29 -5.12
C ASP A 230 -14.55 32.01 -4.04
N PRO A 231 -14.70 31.67 -2.75
CA PRO A 231 -13.98 32.35 -1.68
C PRO A 231 -12.48 32.02 -1.64
N PHE A 232 -12.04 30.91 -2.26
CA PHE A 232 -10.63 30.55 -2.33
C PHE A 232 -9.91 31.25 -3.50
N LEU A 233 -10.62 31.56 -4.58
CA LEU A 233 -10.02 32.05 -5.81
C LEU A 233 -9.20 33.33 -5.65
N PRO A 234 -9.60 34.35 -4.86
CA PRO A 234 -8.74 35.50 -4.58
C PRO A 234 -7.39 35.10 -3.96
N ILE A 235 -7.36 34.09 -3.08
CA ILE A 235 -6.11 33.61 -2.47
C ILE A 235 -5.28 32.83 -3.51
N ILE A 236 -5.92 32.06 -4.40
CA ILE A 236 -5.27 31.35 -5.51
C ILE A 236 -4.63 32.34 -6.50
N ASP A 237 -5.31 33.45 -6.83
CA ASP A 237 -4.76 34.50 -7.69
C ASP A 237 -3.51 35.14 -7.06
N ILE A 238 -3.53 35.35 -5.73
CA ILE A 238 -2.36 35.85 -4.99
C ILE A 238 -1.21 34.86 -5.09
N ILE A 239 -1.46 33.56 -4.95
CA ILE A 239 -0.46 32.52 -5.12
C ILE A 239 0.15 32.62 -6.53
N GLN A 240 -0.68 32.58 -7.57
CA GLN A 240 -0.24 32.64 -8.97
C GLN A 240 0.56 33.92 -9.28
N THR A 241 0.10 35.07 -8.82
CA THR A 241 0.78 36.36 -9.05
C THR A 241 2.10 36.44 -8.28
N SER A 242 2.14 35.91 -7.05
CA SER A 242 3.36 35.86 -6.25
C SER A 242 4.42 34.96 -6.89
N ILE A 243 4.01 33.81 -7.45
CA ILE A 243 4.89 32.89 -8.19
C ILE A 243 5.48 33.60 -9.42
N LYS A 244 4.66 34.28 -10.23
CA LYS A 244 5.14 35.03 -11.41
C LYS A 244 6.15 36.13 -11.05
N ARG A 245 6.15 36.58 -9.79
CA ARG A 245 7.10 37.57 -9.25
C ARG A 245 8.23 36.95 -8.43
N TYR A 246 8.33 35.62 -8.39
CA TYR A 246 9.29 34.86 -7.58
C TYR A 246 9.20 35.12 -6.06
N ASP A 247 8.06 35.63 -5.57
CA ASP A 247 7.78 35.79 -4.14
C ASP A 247 7.21 34.50 -3.55
N TYR A 248 8.08 33.50 -3.41
CA TYR A 248 7.73 32.20 -2.85
C TYR A 248 7.33 32.27 -1.37
N ALA A 249 7.73 33.31 -0.63
CA ALA A 249 7.36 33.47 0.77
C ALA A 249 5.87 33.79 0.89
N THR A 250 5.38 34.73 0.08
CA THR A 250 3.96 35.07 0.02
C THR A 250 3.13 33.89 -0.52
N ALA A 251 3.58 33.23 -1.59
CA ALA A 251 2.90 32.05 -2.13
C ALA A 251 2.79 30.91 -1.09
N ARG A 252 3.85 30.65 -0.32
CA ARG A 252 3.84 29.65 0.74
C ARG A 252 2.89 30.01 1.88
N TYR A 253 2.88 31.27 2.28
CA TYR A 253 1.96 31.75 3.31
C TYR A 253 0.50 31.59 2.85
N ALA A 254 0.18 32.00 1.62
CA ALA A 254 -1.15 31.87 1.04
C ALA A 254 -1.59 30.39 0.93
N LEU A 255 -0.72 29.50 0.45
CA LEU A 255 -1.03 28.08 0.35
C LEU A 255 -1.29 27.46 1.75
N GLY A 256 -0.48 27.83 2.75
CA GLY A 256 -0.69 27.41 4.13
C GLY A 256 -1.98 27.94 4.76
N GLU A 257 -2.47 29.11 4.33
CA GLU A 257 -3.77 29.65 4.74
C GLU A 257 -4.94 28.92 4.05
N VAL A 258 -4.82 28.56 2.77
CA VAL A 258 -5.80 27.68 2.09
C VAL A 258 -5.95 26.36 2.85
N THR A 259 -4.83 25.73 3.20
CA THR A 259 -4.81 24.50 4.00
C THR A 259 -5.46 24.71 5.38
N SER A 260 -5.18 25.84 6.04
CA SER A 260 -5.76 26.15 7.36
C SER A 260 -7.28 26.36 7.27
N SER A 261 -7.75 27.07 6.25
CA SER A 261 -9.19 27.26 5.99
C SER A 261 -9.88 25.95 5.67
N LEU A 262 -9.26 25.06 4.87
CA LEU A 262 -9.78 23.71 4.61
C LEU A 262 -10.09 22.97 5.92
N PHE A 263 -9.11 22.88 6.83
CA PHE A 263 -9.31 22.19 8.10
C PHE A 263 -10.42 22.81 8.95
N ILE A 264 -10.45 24.14 9.06
CA ILE A 264 -11.47 24.84 9.85
C ILE A 264 -12.88 24.53 9.31
N ILE A 265 -13.05 24.52 7.98
CA ILE A 265 -14.35 24.26 7.35
C ILE A 265 -14.74 22.79 7.48
N LEU A 266 -13.80 21.86 7.31
CA LEU A 266 -14.03 20.43 7.50
C LEU A 266 -14.43 20.08 8.93
N ILE A 267 -13.77 20.65 9.94
CA ILE A 267 -14.11 20.43 11.35
C ILE A 267 -15.52 20.93 11.66
N LYS A 268 -15.93 22.07 11.07
CA LYS A 268 -17.27 22.63 11.26
C LYS A 268 -18.36 21.90 10.47
N ASN A 269 -18.01 21.32 9.31
CA ASN A 269 -18.98 20.75 8.36
C ASN A 269 -18.51 19.37 7.87
N PRO A 270 -18.40 18.37 8.77
CA PRO A 270 -17.85 17.07 8.40
C PRO A 270 -18.76 16.26 7.46
N THR A 271 -20.03 16.65 7.31
CA THR A 271 -20.98 16.11 6.31
C THR A 271 -20.61 16.42 4.88
N ASP A 272 -19.95 17.55 4.64
CA ASP A 272 -19.69 18.09 3.31
C ASP A 272 -18.24 17.86 2.88
N GLU A 273 -17.52 16.96 3.56
CA GLU A 273 -16.10 16.67 3.30
C GLU A 273 -15.83 16.44 1.81
N GLU A 274 -16.60 15.59 1.15
CA GLU A 274 -16.37 15.26 -0.26
C GLU A 274 -16.39 16.49 -1.17
N ARG A 275 -17.36 17.38 -0.90
CA ARG A 275 -17.60 18.60 -1.67
C ARG A 275 -16.52 19.64 -1.38
N ILE A 276 -16.21 19.88 -0.10
CA ILE A 276 -15.21 20.87 0.34
C ILE A 276 -13.82 20.47 -0.17
N SER A 277 -13.44 19.22 0.04
CA SER A 277 -12.12 18.71 -0.31
C SER A 277 -11.95 18.64 -1.83
N GLY A 278 -12.97 18.20 -2.58
CA GLY A 278 -12.94 18.23 -4.04
C GLY A 278 -12.69 19.64 -4.60
N HIS A 279 -13.31 20.67 -4.03
CA HIS A 279 -13.12 22.07 -4.43
C HIS A 279 -11.67 22.54 -4.23
N VAL A 280 -11.15 22.38 -3.01
CA VAL A 280 -9.81 22.86 -2.66
C VAL A 280 -8.74 22.13 -3.49
N PHE A 281 -8.85 20.81 -3.62
CA PHE A 281 -7.91 20.05 -4.43
C PHE A 281 -8.01 20.40 -5.93
N ASN A 282 -9.19 20.72 -6.47
CA ASN A 282 -9.31 21.19 -7.85
C ASN A 282 -8.56 22.52 -8.07
N ARG A 283 -8.63 23.46 -7.13
CA ARG A 283 -7.82 24.70 -7.20
C ARG A 283 -6.31 24.45 -7.04
N ILE A 284 -5.91 23.53 -6.17
CA ILE A 284 -4.52 23.09 -6.07
C ILE A 284 -4.05 22.46 -7.40
N LEU A 285 -4.92 21.73 -8.11
CA LEU A 285 -4.61 21.15 -9.43
C LEU A 285 -4.28 22.22 -10.48
N GLU A 286 -5.00 23.34 -10.45
CA GLU A 286 -4.77 24.46 -11.39
C GLU A 286 -3.38 25.05 -11.17
N ILE A 287 -3.00 25.29 -9.91
CA ILE A 287 -1.66 25.78 -9.56
C ILE A 287 -0.61 24.75 -9.97
N TRP A 288 -0.87 23.46 -9.72
CA TRP A 288 0.03 22.37 -10.10
C TRP A 288 0.29 22.31 -11.61
N LYS A 289 -0.76 22.40 -12.43
CA LYS A 289 -0.63 22.42 -13.90
C LYS A 289 0.20 23.61 -14.39
N LEU A 290 0.05 24.78 -13.77
CA LEU A 290 0.88 25.95 -14.07
C LEU A 290 2.34 25.72 -13.68
N ALA A 291 2.58 25.17 -12.49
CA ALA A 291 3.92 24.86 -11.99
C ALA A 291 4.67 23.90 -12.92
N LEU A 292 3.99 22.88 -13.42
CA LEU A 292 4.54 21.93 -14.39
C LEU A 292 4.82 22.59 -15.74
N ARG A 293 3.91 23.42 -16.26
CA ARG A 293 4.13 24.10 -17.55
C ARG A 293 5.36 25.00 -17.51
N ASP A 294 5.56 25.67 -16.38
CA ASP A 294 6.63 26.65 -16.21
C ASP A 294 7.93 25.99 -15.64
N ASN A 295 7.94 24.65 -15.45
CA ASN A 295 9.03 23.86 -14.84
C ASN A 295 9.54 24.43 -13.49
N ASP A 296 8.65 25.02 -12.69
CA ASP A 296 9.03 25.63 -11.40
C ASP A 296 9.12 24.57 -10.31
N LEU A 297 10.32 24.02 -10.13
CA LEU A 297 10.60 23.00 -9.11
C LEU A 297 10.30 23.48 -7.68
N ARG A 298 10.51 24.77 -7.36
CA ARG A 298 10.26 25.29 -6.01
C ARG A 298 8.77 25.30 -5.70
N LEU A 299 7.96 25.72 -6.66
CA LEU A 299 6.51 25.69 -6.54
C LEU A 299 5.98 24.25 -6.48
N ILE A 300 6.49 23.36 -7.33
CA ILE A 300 6.19 21.92 -7.30
C ILE A 300 6.46 21.36 -5.88
N LYS A 301 7.65 21.59 -5.32
CA LYS A 301 8.00 21.15 -3.96
C LYS A 301 7.05 21.73 -2.90
N MET A 302 6.65 22.99 -3.02
CA MET A 302 5.72 23.64 -2.09
C MET A 302 4.33 23.00 -2.11
N ILE A 303 3.76 22.74 -3.29
CA ILE A 303 2.44 22.11 -3.45
C ILE A 303 2.47 20.68 -2.88
N LEU A 304 3.53 19.92 -3.16
CA LEU A 304 3.68 18.55 -2.68
C LEU A 304 3.74 18.48 -1.15
N ILE A 305 4.50 19.37 -0.52
CA ILE A 305 4.59 19.45 0.95
C ILE A 305 3.21 19.69 1.56
N GLU A 306 2.42 20.59 0.98
CA GLU A 306 1.08 20.91 1.48
C GLU A 306 0.09 19.77 1.25
N CYS A 307 0.09 19.12 0.08
CA CYS A 307 -0.70 17.89 -0.13
C CYS A 307 -0.34 16.81 0.88
N CYS A 308 0.95 16.57 1.13
CA CYS A 308 1.42 15.59 2.11
C CYS A 308 0.99 15.96 3.54
N PHE A 309 1.02 17.24 3.88
CA PHE A 309 0.56 17.74 5.18
C PHE A 309 -0.96 17.53 5.34
N ILE A 310 -1.76 17.89 4.33
CA ILE A 310 -3.21 17.65 4.32
C ILE A 310 -3.52 16.17 4.50
N GLY A 311 -2.89 15.29 3.71
CA GLY A 311 -3.10 13.85 3.79
C GLY A 311 -2.76 13.28 5.17
N ARG A 312 -1.64 13.70 5.77
CA ARG A 312 -1.26 13.24 7.11
C ARG A 312 -2.20 13.73 8.21
N GLU A 313 -2.64 14.98 8.18
CA GLU A 313 -3.48 15.51 9.25
C GLU A 313 -4.95 15.05 9.13
N CYS A 314 -5.45 14.81 7.91
CA CYS A 314 -6.79 14.25 7.70
C CYS A 314 -6.90 12.74 8.02
N THR A 315 -5.78 12.06 8.34
CA THR A 315 -5.81 10.66 8.78
C THR A 315 -6.37 10.46 10.19
N TYR A 316 -6.66 11.51 10.97
CA TYR A 316 -7.16 11.41 12.35
C TYR A 316 -8.71 11.46 12.45
N LEU A 317 -9.30 10.74 13.43
CA LEU A 317 -10.71 10.95 13.84
C LEU A 317 -10.79 12.24 14.65
N VAL A 318 -11.77 13.09 14.37
CA VAL A 318 -12.15 14.13 15.33
C VAL A 318 -13.20 13.54 16.27
N LYS A 319 -12.77 13.13 17.48
CA LYS A 319 -13.71 12.90 18.60
C LYS A 319 -13.95 14.23 19.31
N GLU A 320 -15.16 14.41 19.83
CA GLU A 320 -15.56 15.58 20.63
C GLU A 320 -14.62 15.79 21.85
N SER A 321 -14.08 14.69 22.42
CA SER A 321 -13.11 14.71 23.51
C SER A 321 -11.65 14.94 23.09
N ASP A 322 -11.29 14.72 21.81
CA ASP A 322 -9.92 14.86 21.26
C ASP A 322 -9.68 16.24 20.61
N LEU A 323 -10.73 17.07 20.51
CA LEU A 323 -10.62 18.52 20.35
C LEU A 323 -9.86 19.16 21.53
N ASP A 324 -9.73 18.45 22.65
CA ASP A 324 -8.87 18.87 23.75
C ASP A 324 -7.42 18.39 23.52
N THR A 325 -6.57 19.36 23.18
CA THR A 325 -5.09 19.35 23.22
C THR A 325 -4.32 18.71 22.04
N ASN A 326 -4.50 17.46 21.62
CA ASN A 326 -3.50 16.80 20.77
C ASN A 326 -3.61 17.14 19.25
N PHE A 327 -4.78 17.00 18.64
CA PHE A 327 -5.00 17.39 17.24
C PHE A 327 -4.86 18.91 17.06
N VAL A 328 -5.39 19.66 18.03
CA VAL A 328 -5.33 21.13 18.03
C VAL A 328 -3.90 21.64 18.26
N SER A 329 -3.04 20.92 19.00
CA SER A 329 -1.61 21.29 19.16
C SER A 329 -0.78 21.15 17.89
N LYS A 330 -1.16 20.23 16.98
CA LYS A 330 -0.50 20.05 15.67
C LYS A 330 -0.90 21.12 14.66
N LEU A 331 -2.09 21.70 14.83
CA LEU A 331 -2.54 22.85 14.04
C LEU A 331 -1.72 24.09 14.40
N LYS A 332 -1.35 24.89 13.39
CA LYS A 332 -0.57 26.13 13.58
C LYS A 332 -1.26 27.03 14.61
N THR A 333 -0.47 27.81 15.35
CA THR A 333 -0.90 28.64 16.50
C THR A 333 -2.06 29.60 16.19
N LYS A 334 -2.23 29.97 14.92
CA LYS A 334 -3.32 30.81 14.43
C LYS A 334 -4.66 30.06 14.34
N VAL A 335 -4.64 28.80 13.88
CA VAL A 335 -5.83 27.93 13.80
C VAL A 335 -6.37 27.62 15.19
N LEU A 336 -5.48 27.35 16.16
CA LEU A 336 -5.80 27.21 17.59
C LEU A 336 -6.61 28.40 18.13
N ILE A 337 -6.19 29.63 17.82
CA ILE A 337 -6.85 30.86 18.29
C ILE A 337 -8.23 31.01 17.65
N THR A 338 -8.35 30.72 16.36
CA THR A 338 -9.62 30.81 15.64
C THR A 338 -10.61 29.72 16.06
N LEU A 339 -10.16 28.48 16.25
CA LEU A 339 -10.98 27.39 16.79
C LEU A 339 -11.50 27.73 18.19
N HIS A 340 -10.62 28.17 19.09
CA HIS A 340 -10.99 28.55 20.45
C HIS A 340 -12.03 29.69 20.48
N ASN A 341 -11.87 30.70 19.63
CA ASN A 341 -12.82 31.81 19.53
C ASN A 341 -14.17 31.42 18.89
N THR A 342 -14.20 30.38 18.05
CA THR A 342 -15.43 29.94 17.39
C THR A 342 -16.20 28.93 18.24
N ILE A 343 -15.50 27.98 18.89
CA ILE A 343 -16.10 26.98 19.79
C ILE A 343 -16.67 27.65 21.06
N GLY A 344 -16.16 28.82 21.44
CA GLY A 344 -16.73 29.63 22.53
C GLY A 344 -18.09 30.29 22.23
N LYS A 345 -18.69 30.08 21.05
CA LYS A 345 -20.07 30.50 20.74
C LYS A 345 -20.99 29.27 20.72
N PRO A 346 -22.05 29.21 21.55
CA PRO A 346 -22.95 28.08 21.58
C PRO A 346 -23.95 28.22 20.43
N GLU A 347 -23.62 27.72 19.25
CA GLU A 347 -24.61 27.42 18.22
C GLU A 347 -24.80 25.90 18.16
N VAL A 348 -25.91 25.48 18.76
CA VAL A 348 -26.64 24.21 18.60
C VAL A 348 -25.81 22.93 18.76
N GLU A 349 -26.11 22.20 19.86
CA GLU A 349 -25.74 20.82 20.11
C GLU A 349 -26.30 19.86 19.03
N GLU A 350 -25.76 19.89 17.82
CA GLU A 350 -25.79 18.71 16.95
C GLU A 350 -24.59 17.85 17.35
N LYS A 351 -24.88 16.70 18.00
CA LYS A 351 -23.90 15.64 18.26
C LYS A 351 -23.04 15.46 17.01
N VAL A 352 -21.77 15.87 17.09
CA VAL A 352 -20.80 15.65 16.00
C VAL A 352 -20.65 14.13 15.90
N THR A 353 -21.42 13.53 15.00
CA THR A 353 -21.27 12.13 14.65
C THR A 353 -19.83 11.96 14.17
N GLN A 354 -19.10 11.14 14.90
CA GLN A 354 -17.67 10.88 14.74
C GLN A 354 -17.37 10.61 13.26
N LYS A 355 -16.77 11.57 12.55
CA LYS A 355 -16.49 11.48 11.12
C LYS A 355 -14.99 11.45 10.84
N ASP A 356 -14.66 10.65 9.86
CA ASP A 356 -13.33 10.36 9.38
C ASP A 356 -13.04 11.17 8.11
N PHE A 357 -11.97 11.99 8.08
CA PHE A 357 -11.60 12.73 6.87
C PHE A 357 -10.84 11.87 5.83
N LEU A 358 -11.29 10.62 5.65
CA LEU A 358 -10.63 9.64 4.76
C LEU A 358 -10.75 10.03 3.29
N TYR A 359 -11.83 10.70 2.87
CA TYR A 359 -11.96 11.14 1.48
C TYR A 359 -10.91 12.22 1.13
N THR A 360 -10.64 13.13 2.06
CA THR A 360 -9.61 14.16 1.92
C THR A 360 -8.22 13.53 1.87
N THR A 361 -8.00 12.48 2.66
CA THR A 361 -6.76 11.67 2.63
C THR A 361 -6.60 10.99 1.27
N PHE A 362 -7.64 10.34 0.77
CA PHE A 362 -7.69 9.74 -0.56
C PHE A 362 -7.39 10.75 -1.67
N LEU A 363 -7.96 11.95 -1.62
CA LEU A 363 -7.67 13.01 -2.59
C LEU A 363 -6.20 13.43 -2.51
N SER A 364 -5.63 13.59 -1.31
CA SER A 364 -4.19 13.85 -1.18
C SER A 364 -3.35 12.78 -1.89
N GLU A 365 -3.60 11.50 -1.63
CA GLU A 365 -2.88 10.38 -2.25
C GLU A 365 -3.03 10.36 -3.78
N TYR A 366 -4.25 10.60 -4.29
CA TYR A 366 -4.51 10.70 -5.72
C TYR A 366 -3.68 11.81 -6.37
N TYR A 367 -3.62 12.99 -5.74
CA TYR A 367 -2.85 14.12 -6.26
C TYR A 367 -1.35 13.85 -6.21
N LEU A 368 -0.85 13.20 -5.16
CA LEU A 368 0.55 12.76 -5.08
C LEU A 368 0.90 11.77 -6.18
N LYS A 369 -0.02 10.86 -6.55
CA LYS A 369 0.13 9.94 -7.69
C LYS A 369 0.20 10.68 -9.03
N GLU A 370 -0.71 11.61 -9.30
CA GLU A 370 -0.68 12.41 -10.54
C GLU A 370 0.57 13.31 -10.61
N ALA A 371 1.02 13.79 -9.45
CA ALA A 371 2.27 14.53 -9.34
C ALA A 371 3.48 13.65 -9.70
N PHE A 372 3.56 12.43 -9.14
CA PHE A 372 4.61 11.47 -9.46
C PHE A 372 4.67 11.15 -10.96
N LYS A 373 3.53 10.84 -11.59
CA LYS A 373 3.45 10.54 -13.03
C LYS A 373 3.96 11.69 -13.91
N SER A 374 3.81 12.92 -13.42
CA SER A 374 4.24 14.13 -14.13
C SER A 374 5.74 14.37 -13.93
N ILE A 375 6.23 14.24 -12.70
CA ILE A 375 7.64 14.39 -12.31
C ILE A 375 8.53 13.35 -12.99
N ILE A 376 8.12 12.09 -13.03
CA ILE A 376 8.98 11.01 -13.50
C ILE A 376 9.23 11.03 -15.02
N LYS A 377 8.45 11.85 -15.76
CA LYS A 377 8.71 12.15 -17.18
C LYS A 377 9.85 13.14 -17.37
N ILE A 378 10.17 13.94 -16.36
CA ILE A 378 11.23 14.94 -16.37
C ILE A 378 12.51 14.22 -15.94
N LYS A 379 13.36 13.86 -16.91
CA LYS A 379 14.59 13.07 -16.72
C LYS A 379 15.74 13.89 -16.12
N GLU A 380 15.49 14.53 -14.98
CA GLU A 380 16.45 15.36 -14.25
C GLU A 380 16.69 14.79 -12.84
N GLU A 381 17.92 14.89 -12.35
CA GLU A 381 18.36 14.27 -11.08
C GLU A 381 17.57 14.79 -9.87
N GLU A 382 17.30 16.10 -9.82
CA GLU A 382 16.51 16.72 -8.74
C GLU A 382 15.05 16.20 -8.69
N PHE A 383 14.52 15.73 -9.82
CA PHE A 383 13.18 15.17 -9.93
C PHE A 383 13.15 13.68 -9.55
N ALA A 384 14.27 12.96 -9.74
CA ALA A 384 14.42 11.59 -9.26
C ALA A 384 14.40 11.51 -7.72
N GLU A 385 15.13 12.39 -7.02
CA GLU A 385 15.06 12.48 -5.55
C GLU A 385 13.65 12.82 -5.05
N LEU A 386 12.96 13.73 -5.76
CA LEU A 386 11.60 14.13 -5.44
C LEU A 386 10.62 12.96 -5.58
N SER A 387 10.82 12.09 -6.59
CA SER A 387 9.98 10.90 -6.79
C SER A 387 10.09 9.91 -5.63
N ILE A 388 11.29 9.69 -5.09
CA ILE A 388 11.53 8.84 -3.91
C ILE A 388 10.91 9.48 -2.66
N TYR A 389 11.10 10.79 -2.48
CA TYR A 389 10.49 11.53 -1.38
C TYR A 389 8.97 11.36 -1.37
N LEU A 390 8.31 11.47 -2.54
CA LEU A 390 6.86 11.30 -2.65
C LEU A 390 6.37 9.93 -2.22
N ILE A 391 7.04 8.85 -2.63
CA ILE A 391 6.67 7.49 -2.23
C ILE A 391 6.79 7.32 -0.71
N LYS A 392 7.86 7.84 -0.09
CA LYS A 392 8.02 7.87 1.37
C LYS A 392 6.92 8.66 2.08
N GLN A 393 6.43 9.73 1.45
CA GLN A 393 5.30 10.49 1.98
C GLN A 393 4.01 9.70 1.95
N ILE A 394 3.73 9.02 0.84
CA ILE A 394 2.58 8.13 0.69
C ILE A 394 2.65 7.01 1.74
N GLN A 395 3.81 6.37 1.91
CA GLN A 395 4.01 5.35 2.95
C GLN A 395 3.72 5.90 4.36
N LYS A 396 4.16 7.13 4.66
CA LYS A 396 3.89 7.76 5.96
C LYS A 396 2.41 8.08 6.17
N ILE A 397 1.71 8.53 5.13
CA ILE A 397 0.25 8.72 5.17
C ILE A 397 -0.41 7.37 5.47
N ALA A 398 -0.10 6.32 4.71
CA ALA A 398 -0.62 4.98 4.92
C ALA A 398 -0.37 4.45 6.33
N LYS A 399 0.86 4.63 6.86
CA LYS A 399 1.21 4.26 8.24
C LYS A 399 0.31 4.95 9.26
N ASN A 400 0.04 6.24 9.10
CA ASN A 400 -0.87 6.97 10.00
C ASN A 400 -2.31 6.43 9.89
N THR A 401 -2.77 6.09 8.68
CA THR A 401 -4.09 5.49 8.47
C THR A 401 -4.23 4.15 9.20
N PHE A 402 -3.19 3.31 9.21
CA PHE A 402 -3.19 2.03 9.95
C PHE A 402 -3.07 2.18 11.48
N ILE A 403 -2.24 3.11 11.99
CA ILE A 403 -2.10 3.35 13.46
C ILE A 403 -3.47 3.66 14.09
N ARG A 404 -4.28 4.45 13.38
CA ARG A 404 -5.63 4.84 13.78
C ARG A 404 -6.58 3.65 13.94
N ARG A 405 -6.43 2.59 13.15
CA ARG A 405 -7.35 1.44 13.21
C ARG A 405 -7.24 0.65 14.51
N ASN A 406 -6.06 0.60 15.14
CA ASN A 406 -5.90 -0.07 16.44
C ASN A 406 -6.78 0.54 17.54
N GLU A 407 -7.40 1.71 17.29
CA GLU A 407 -8.31 2.42 18.20
C GLU A 407 -9.81 2.24 17.85
N ILE A 408 -10.16 1.57 16.75
CA ILE A 408 -11.53 1.39 16.26
C ILE A 408 -12.00 -0.06 16.47
N LYS A 409 -13.09 -0.27 17.22
CA LYS A 409 -13.75 -1.58 17.33
C LYS A 409 -14.66 -1.82 16.12
N ILE A 410 -14.52 -2.96 15.46
CA ILE A 410 -15.26 -3.32 14.23
C ILE A 410 -16.78 -3.24 14.44
N ASN A 411 -17.27 -3.72 15.59
CA ASN A 411 -18.70 -3.92 15.87
C ASN A 411 -19.51 -2.62 16.03
N GLU A 412 -18.88 -1.47 16.25
CA GLU A 412 -19.58 -0.19 16.41
C GLU A 412 -19.53 0.69 15.14
N GLN A 413 -18.65 0.38 14.18
CA GLN A 413 -18.31 1.29 13.06
C GLN A 413 -18.03 0.57 11.72
N ILE A 414 -18.80 -0.46 11.39
CA ILE A 414 -18.67 -1.25 10.14
C ILE A 414 -18.59 -0.37 8.87
N LYS A 415 -19.39 0.71 8.77
CA LYS A 415 -19.34 1.65 7.61
C LYS A 415 -18.03 2.44 7.53
N THR A 416 -17.43 2.78 8.66
CA THR A 416 -16.11 3.44 8.73
C THR A 416 -15.02 2.47 8.28
N PHE A 417 -15.15 1.20 8.66
CA PHE A 417 -14.25 0.15 8.23
C PHE A 417 -14.32 -0.08 6.71
N GLU A 418 -15.52 -0.10 6.14
CA GLU A 418 -15.75 -0.20 4.70
C GLU A 418 -15.07 0.95 3.93
N LYS A 419 -15.20 2.19 4.40
CA LYS A 419 -14.48 3.34 3.82
C LYS A 419 -12.97 3.21 3.93
N PHE A 420 -12.47 2.71 5.07
CA PHE A 420 -11.05 2.45 5.27
C PHE A 420 -10.52 1.40 4.29
N GLU A 421 -11.25 0.29 4.11
CA GLU A 421 -10.94 -0.73 3.11
C GLU A 421 -10.96 -0.17 1.68
N GLY A 422 -11.95 0.67 1.35
CA GLY A 422 -11.99 1.39 0.08
C GLY A 422 -10.77 2.30 -0.13
N SER A 423 -10.36 3.05 0.90
CA SER A 423 -9.18 3.93 0.84
C SER A 423 -7.88 3.16 0.60
N ILE A 424 -7.66 2.06 1.33
CA ILE A 424 -6.43 1.25 1.17
C ILE A 424 -6.43 0.54 -0.19
N SER A 425 -7.59 0.10 -0.68
CA SER A 425 -7.73 -0.49 -2.02
C SER A 425 -7.36 0.50 -3.12
N GLU A 426 -7.86 1.74 -3.05
CA GLU A 426 -7.48 2.82 -3.98
C GLU A 426 -5.99 3.16 -3.91
N LEU A 427 -5.44 3.27 -2.70
CA LEU A 427 -4.01 3.49 -2.49
C LEU A 427 -3.16 2.39 -3.16
N SER A 428 -3.59 1.13 -3.11
CA SER A 428 -2.89 0.03 -3.78
C SER A 428 -2.82 0.23 -5.30
N TYR A 429 -3.90 0.70 -5.93
CA TYR A 429 -3.93 1.04 -7.35
C TYR A 429 -3.07 2.26 -7.68
N PHE A 430 -3.02 3.24 -6.78
CA PHE A 430 -2.16 4.40 -6.95
C PHE A 430 -0.68 3.99 -6.93
N LEU A 431 -0.28 3.11 -6.01
CA LEU A 431 1.06 2.56 -5.96
C LEU A 431 1.35 1.64 -7.16
N GLY A 432 0.37 0.86 -7.63
CA GLY A 432 0.45 0.09 -8.87
C GLY A 432 0.78 0.97 -10.09
N ASP A 433 0.03 2.06 -10.25
CA ASP A 433 0.24 3.05 -11.31
C ASP A 433 1.61 3.74 -11.21
N ILE A 434 2.06 4.07 -9.98
CA ILE A 434 3.39 4.65 -9.70
C ILE A 434 4.49 3.64 -10.06
N GLY A 435 4.34 2.37 -9.68
CA GLY A 435 5.28 1.29 -9.99
C GLY A 435 5.46 1.09 -11.49
N THR A 436 4.36 1.00 -12.25
CA THR A 436 4.39 0.89 -13.72
C THR A 436 5.04 2.13 -14.36
N ALA A 437 4.76 3.33 -13.83
CA ALA A 437 5.41 4.55 -14.31
C ALA A 437 6.92 4.55 -14.02
N ALA A 438 7.34 4.07 -12.84
CA ALA A 438 8.75 3.93 -12.47
C ALA A 438 9.50 2.96 -13.40
N ILE A 439 8.89 1.81 -13.71
CA ILE A 439 9.41 0.84 -14.69
C ILE A 439 9.58 1.50 -16.06
N ASN A 440 8.55 2.18 -16.56
CA ASN A 440 8.59 2.83 -17.88
C ASN A 440 9.66 3.91 -17.99
N SER A 441 10.01 4.55 -16.88
CA SER A 441 11.04 5.59 -16.76
C SER A 441 12.45 5.08 -16.39
N ASP A 442 12.63 3.77 -16.22
CA ASP A 442 13.89 3.13 -15.80
C ASP A 442 14.40 3.59 -14.41
N SER A 443 13.48 4.01 -13.53
CA SER A 443 13.81 4.50 -12.18
C SER A 443 13.78 3.38 -11.14
N LYS A 444 14.90 2.67 -11.00
CA LYS A 444 15.06 1.52 -10.09
C LYS A 444 14.82 1.88 -8.62
N ASN A 445 15.38 3.01 -8.17
CA ASN A 445 15.22 3.47 -6.78
C ASN A 445 13.76 3.78 -6.42
N ALA A 446 13.01 4.36 -7.35
CA ALA A 446 11.59 4.62 -7.14
C ALA A 446 10.80 3.30 -7.11
N LEU A 447 11.10 2.37 -8.02
CA LEU A 447 10.47 1.05 -8.04
C LEU A 447 10.71 0.28 -6.73
N ASP A 448 11.94 0.24 -6.23
CA ASP A 448 12.28 -0.43 -4.97
C ASP A 448 11.52 0.18 -3.77
N GLU A 449 11.33 1.50 -3.76
CA GLU A 449 10.55 2.15 -2.70
C GLU A 449 9.04 1.86 -2.83
N VAL A 450 8.51 1.73 -4.05
CA VAL A 450 7.12 1.27 -4.29
C VAL A 450 6.95 -0.16 -3.77
N ILE A 451 7.88 -1.06 -4.06
CA ILE A 451 7.83 -2.47 -3.60
C ILE A 451 7.82 -2.53 -2.07
N LYS A 452 8.70 -1.77 -1.40
CA LYS A 452 8.70 -1.68 0.08
C LYS A 452 7.39 -1.13 0.63
N THR A 453 6.83 -0.11 -0.02
CA THR A 453 5.57 0.51 0.41
C THR A 453 4.41 -0.47 0.25
N LEU A 454 4.29 -1.14 -0.90
CA LEU A 454 3.29 -2.19 -1.16
C LEU A 454 3.39 -3.35 -0.18
N THR A 455 4.62 -3.78 0.15
CA THR A 455 4.87 -4.83 1.15
C THR A 455 4.36 -4.41 2.52
N TYR A 456 4.75 -3.21 2.98
CA TYR A 456 4.30 -2.68 4.26
C TYR A 456 2.78 -2.56 4.35
N ILE A 457 2.11 -2.01 3.33
CA ILE A 457 0.65 -1.88 3.36
C ILE A 457 -0.04 -3.24 3.22
N GLY A 458 0.55 -4.20 2.49
CA GLY A 458 0.04 -5.57 2.38
C GLY A 458 0.10 -6.30 3.70
N GLU A 459 1.25 -6.24 4.38
CA GLU A 459 1.42 -6.78 5.73
C GLU A 459 0.43 -6.18 6.72
N LYS A 460 0.24 -4.85 6.66
CA LYS A 460 -0.72 -4.16 7.54
C LYS A 460 -2.17 -4.47 7.18
N ALA A 461 -2.49 -4.65 5.91
CA ALA A 461 -3.81 -5.09 5.47
C ALA A 461 -4.13 -6.50 5.97
N ILE A 462 -3.14 -7.40 6.02
CA ILE A 462 -3.29 -8.75 6.61
C ILE A 462 -3.51 -8.66 8.12
N ASP A 463 -2.67 -7.92 8.86
CA ASP A 463 -2.82 -7.71 10.32
C ASP A 463 -4.24 -7.20 10.67
N ASN A 464 -4.83 -6.47 9.73
CA ASN A 464 -6.12 -5.82 9.82
C ASN A 464 -7.21 -6.56 9.01
N ASN A 465 -7.04 -7.78 8.52
CA ASN A 465 -8.10 -8.54 7.85
C ASN A 465 -8.87 -7.75 6.74
N LEU A 466 -8.18 -6.87 5.99
CA LEU A 466 -8.78 -6.10 4.89
C LEU A 466 -8.79 -6.96 3.62
N ILE A 467 -9.91 -7.63 3.36
CA ILE A 467 -9.99 -8.74 2.41
C ILE A 467 -9.82 -8.27 0.96
N HIS A 468 -10.54 -7.22 0.55
CA HIS A 468 -10.44 -6.63 -0.78
C HIS A 468 -9.11 -5.93 -0.98
N SER A 469 -8.69 -5.12 0.01
CA SER A 469 -7.40 -4.41 -0.06
C SER A 469 -6.23 -5.38 -0.25
N ARG A 470 -6.22 -6.50 0.48
CA ARG A 470 -5.22 -7.56 0.32
C ARG A 470 -5.19 -8.07 -1.12
N SER A 471 -6.35 -8.43 -1.68
CA SER A 471 -6.45 -8.92 -3.07
C SER A 471 -5.95 -7.90 -4.09
N HIS A 472 -6.32 -6.62 -3.94
CA HIS A 472 -5.84 -5.53 -4.81
C HIS A 472 -4.34 -5.31 -4.70
N ILE A 473 -3.74 -5.42 -3.51
CA ILE A 473 -2.29 -5.31 -3.30
C ILE A 473 -1.56 -6.46 -4.00
N LEU A 474 -2.02 -7.70 -3.84
CA LEU A 474 -1.44 -8.87 -4.50
C LEU A 474 -1.50 -8.75 -6.02
N LYS A 475 -2.65 -8.33 -6.56
CA LYS A 475 -2.84 -8.10 -8.00
C LYS A 475 -1.93 -6.99 -8.53
N ASN A 476 -1.77 -5.88 -7.81
CA ASN A 476 -0.88 -4.79 -8.23
C ASN A 476 0.61 -5.21 -8.18
N LEU A 477 1.03 -6.01 -7.18
CA LEU A 477 2.36 -6.61 -7.15
C LEU A 477 2.60 -7.52 -8.37
N TRP A 478 1.61 -8.33 -8.74
CA TRP A 478 1.66 -9.15 -9.96
C TRP A 478 1.81 -8.31 -11.23
N ILE A 479 1.01 -7.25 -11.39
CA ILE A 479 1.09 -6.34 -12.55
C ILE A 479 2.48 -5.72 -12.64
N ILE A 480 3.01 -5.18 -11.53
CA ILE A 480 4.35 -4.58 -11.51
C ILE A 480 5.41 -5.64 -11.85
N GLY A 481 5.32 -6.84 -11.28
CA GLY A 481 6.26 -7.94 -11.55
C GLY A 481 6.24 -8.39 -13.01
N LYS A 482 5.05 -8.46 -13.63
CA LYS A 482 4.93 -8.79 -15.05
C LYS A 482 5.50 -7.68 -15.93
N GLU A 483 5.18 -6.42 -15.66
CA GLU A 483 5.75 -5.30 -16.42
C GLU A 483 7.27 -5.18 -16.23
N SER A 484 7.80 -5.53 -15.05
CA SER A 484 9.24 -5.45 -14.80
C SER A 484 10.03 -6.49 -15.59
N THR A 485 9.47 -7.68 -15.84
CA THR A 485 10.14 -8.69 -16.69
C THR A 485 10.38 -8.22 -18.12
N LYS A 486 9.50 -7.36 -18.68
CA LYS A 486 9.60 -6.88 -20.07
C LYS A 486 10.76 -5.92 -20.31
N LYS A 487 11.34 -5.33 -19.27
CA LYS A 487 12.49 -4.42 -19.37
C LYS A 487 13.83 -5.15 -19.41
N GLY A 488 13.86 -6.46 -19.15
CA GLY A 488 15.08 -7.25 -19.20
C GLY A 488 15.94 -7.14 -17.94
N THR A 489 17.22 -7.49 -18.09
CA THR A 489 18.18 -7.74 -16.99
C THR A 489 18.43 -6.53 -16.10
N GLU A 490 18.20 -5.31 -16.59
CA GLU A 490 18.46 -4.09 -15.83
C GLU A 490 17.64 -3.99 -14.55
N ILE A 491 16.40 -4.49 -14.54
CA ILE A 491 15.50 -4.43 -13.37
C ILE A 491 15.14 -5.81 -12.83
N GLU A 492 15.88 -6.84 -13.23
CA GLU A 492 15.67 -8.21 -12.79
C GLU A 492 15.75 -8.35 -11.27
N TYR A 493 16.65 -7.60 -10.62
CA TYR A 493 16.72 -7.54 -9.16
C TYR A 493 15.40 -7.09 -8.52
N SER A 494 14.75 -6.06 -9.05
CA SER A 494 13.45 -5.58 -8.54
C SER A 494 12.34 -6.61 -8.81
N THR A 495 12.39 -7.34 -9.93
CA THR A 495 11.49 -8.48 -10.20
C THR A 495 11.66 -9.58 -9.14
N VAL A 496 12.90 -9.93 -8.79
CA VAL A 496 13.21 -10.90 -7.71
C VAL A 496 12.65 -10.41 -6.37
N GLN A 497 12.76 -9.11 -6.06
CA GLN A 497 12.17 -8.55 -4.84
C GLN A 497 10.64 -8.66 -4.83
N ILE A 498 9.96 -8.39 -5.95
CA ILE A 498 8.49 -8.53 -6.05
C ILE A 498 8.05 -9.97 -5.76
N VAL A 499 8.75 -10.95 -6.31
CA VAL A 499 8.47 -12.37 -6.07
C VAL A 499 8.66 -12.73 -4.60
N LYS A 500 9.75 -12.27 -3.97
CA LYS A 500 9.97 -12.44 -2.52
C LYS A 500 8.88 -11.76 -1.67
N CYS A 501 8.39 -10.59 -2.10
CA CYS A 501 7.29 -9.91 -1.42
C CYS A 501 6.00 -10.75 -1.48
N LEU A 502 5.68 -11.33 -2.64
CA LEU A 502 4.54 -12.23 -2.79
C LEU A 502 4.67 -13.49 -1.91
N GLU A 503 5.85 -14.11 -1.87
CA GLU A 503 6.19 -15.24 -0.98
C GLU A 503 5.99 -14.89 0.50
N ASN A 504 6.51 -13.74 0.94
CA ASN A 504 6.38 -13.26 2.32
C ASN A 504 4.92 -12.99 2.69
N LEU A 505 4.15 -12.38 1.78
CA LEU A 505 2.73 -12.13 2.01
C LEU A 505 1.93 -13.44 2.08
N ALA A 506 2.23 -14.45 1.25
CA ALA A 506 1.61 -15.77 1.34
C ALA A 506 1.87 -16.43 2.70
N SER A 507 3.14 -16.42 3.15
CA SER A 507 3.54 -16.96 4.45
C SER A 507 2.84 -16.24 5.61
N LYS A 508 2.73 -14.91 5.53
CA LYS A 508 2.04 -14.11 6.54
C LYS A 508 0.53 -14.33 6.56
N ILE A 509 -0.10 -14.50 5.39
CA ILE A 509 -1.53 -14.83 5.28
C ILE A 509 -1.82 -16.16 5.97
N ASP A 510 -1.00 -17.19 5.74
CA ASP A 510 -1.14 -18.50 6.38
C ASP A 510 -0.97 -18.42 7.90
N CYS A 511 0.13 -17.82 8.37
CA CYS A 511 0.43 -17.67 9.80
C CYS A 511 -0.66 -16.87 10.53
N HIS A 512 -1.05 -15.71 9.99
CA HIS A 512 -2.10 -14.86 10.59
C HIS A 512 -3.46 -15.57 10.62
N SER A 513 -3.77 -16.39 9.61
CA SER A 513 -5.01 -17.19 9.58
C SER A 513 -5.09 -18.24 10.70
N LYS A 514 -3.94 -18.77 11.14
CA LYS A 514 -3.83 -19.77 12.21
C LYS A 514 -3.83 -19.14 13.61
N GLU A 515 -3.35 -17.91 13.73
CA GLU A 515 -3.20 -17.19 15.02
C GLU A 515 -4.44 -16.34 15.40
N LEU A 516 -5.44 -16.25 14.52
CA LEU A 516 -6.66 -15.47 14.74
C LEU A 516 -7.47 -16.02 15.92
N SER A 517 -7.65 -15.21 16.98
CA SER A 517 -8.50 -15.56 18.14
C SER A 517 -9.98 -15.67 17.77
N ASP A 518 -10.75 -16.46 18.52
CA ASP A 518 -12.19 -16.66 18.29
C ASP A 518 -12.98 -15.34 18.20
N GLU A 519 -12.63 -14.36 19.04
CA GLU A 519 -13.26 -13.04 19.03
C GLU A 519 -12.91 -12.24 17.77
N ALA A 520 -11.67 -12.29 17.30
CA ALA A 520 -11.25 -11.63 16.06
C ALA A 520 -11.86 -12.32 14.83
N GLN A 521 -12.01 -13.64 14.84
CA GLN A 521 -12.70 -14.39 13.79
C GLN A 521 -14.17 -13.96 13.66
N TYR A 522 -14.88 -13.79 14.78
CA TYR A 522 -16.27 -13.32 14.79
C TYR A 522 -16.42 -11.93 14.15
N GLN A 523 -15.53 -10.98 14.48
CA GLN A 523 -15.59 -9.62 13.94
C GLN A 523 -15.35 -9.58 12.42
N VAL A 524 -14.44 -10.41 11.91
CA VAL A 524 -14.17 -10.48 10.46
C VAL A 524 -15.34 -11.13 9.73
N VAL A 525 -15.97 -12.15 10.33
CA VAL A 525 -17.20 -12.76 9.81
C VAL A 525 -18.33 -11.75 9.72
N GLU A 526 -18.54 -10.94 10.76
CA GLU A 526 -19.58 -9.90 10.79
C GLU A 526 -19.37 -8.86 9.67
N TYR A 527 -18.13 -8.39 9.51
CA TYR A 527 -17.78 -7.47 8.44
C TYR A 527 -17.98 -8.07 7.03
N TYR A 528 -17.64 -9.35 6.85
CA TYR A 528 -17.81 -10.04 5.58
C TYR A 528 -19.29 -10.19 5.19
N GLU A 529 -20.16 -10.54 6.14
CA GLU A 529 -21.60 -10.60 5.91
C GLU A 529 -22.19 -9.20 5.60
N HIS A 530 -21.65 -8.14 6.22
CA HIS A 530 -22.00 -6.76 5.87
C HIS A 530 -21.64 -6.43 4.41
N ILE A 531 -20.43 -6.72 3.95
CA ILE A 531 -20.05 -6.52 2.54
C ILE A 531 -20.97 -7.32 1.62
N LYS A 532 -21.18 -8.62 1.92
CA LYS A 532 -22.03 -9.50 1.10
C LYS A 532 -23.44 -8.93 0.92
N SER A 533 -24.05 -8.47 2.02
CA SER A 533 -25.39 -7.89 1.98
C SER A 533 -25.41 -6.55 1.23
N SER A 534 -24.37 -5.73 1.37
CA SER A 534 -24.27 -4.41 0.76
C SER A 534 -23.97 -4.45 -0.75
N TYR A 535 -23.29 -5.49 -1.22
CA TYR A 535 -22.74 -5.55 -2.59
C TYR A 535 -23.21 -6.74 -3.45
N LYS A 536 -24.24 -7.50 -3.01
CA LYS A 536 -24.87 -8.60 -3.75
C LYS A 536 -23.89 -9.68 -4.27
N TYR A 537 -23.02 -10.18 -3.40
CA TYR A 537 -22.20 -11.34 -3.70
C TYR A 537 -23.03 -12.64 -3.66
N GLU A 538 -23.26 -13.29 -4.82
CA GLU A 538 -23.83 -14.63 -4.88
C GLU A 538 -22.80 -15.68 -4.46
N THR A 539 -23.08 -16.45 -3.40
CA THR A 539 -22.23 -17.56 -2.97
C THR A 539 -23.06 -18.74 -2.43
N ARG A 540 -22.56 -19.97 -2.67
CA ARG A 540 -23.26 -21.25 -2.42
C ARG A 540 -23.12 -21.82 -0.99
N THR A 541 -22.31 -21.22 -0.12
CA THR A 541 -21.99 -21.75 1.22
C THR A 541 -22.65 -20.91 2.32
N GLU A 542 -23.26 -21.57 3.32
CA GLU A 542 -23.99 -20.90 4.41
C GLU A 542 -23.06 -20.50 5.60
N ASN A 543 -22.00 -21.26 5.90
CA ASN A 543 -21.12 -21.04 7.06
C ASN A 543 -20.08 -19.90 6.83
N PRO A 544 -20.06 -18.82 7.61
CA PRO A 544 -19.12 -17.70 7.45
C PRO A 544 -17.65 -18.00 7.79
N LEU A 545 -17.36 -18.90 8.73
CA LEU A 545 -15.98 -19.21 9.13
C LEU A 545 -15.26 -20.01 8.02
N GLU A 546 -15.96 -20.98 7.43
CA GLU A 546 -15.48 -21.71 6.26
C GLU A 546 -15.25 -20.78 5.05
N LYS A 547 -16.03 -19.71 4.90
CA LYS A 547 -15.80 -18.69 3.85
C LYS A 547 -14.50 -17.93 4.06
N LEU A 548 -14.18 -17.55 5.30
CA LEU A 548 -12.91 -16.87 5.61
C LEU A 548 -11.71 -17.75 5.24
N GLN A 549 -11.75 -19.02 5.65
CA GLN A 549 -10.71 -20.00 5.36
C GLN A 549 -10.61 -20.27 3.84
N GLN A 550 -11.74 -20.35 3.14
CA GLN A 550 -11.76 -20.43 1.67
C GLN A 550 -11.12 -19.20 1.03
N LYS A 551 -11.34 -17.99 1.56
CA LYS A 551 -10.75 -16.76 1.01
C LYS A 551 -9.24 -16.68 1.26
N VAL A 552 -8.77 -17.10 2.43
CA VAL A 552 -7.32 -17.26 2.72
C VAL A 552 -6.68 -18.22 1.72
N PHE A 553 -7.31 -19.37 1.49
CA PHE A 553 -6.86 -20.36 0.52
C PHE A 553 -6.84 -19.80 -0.91
N ILE A 554 -7.90 -19.10 -1.33
CA ILE A 554 -7.98 -18.45 -2.64
C ILE A 554 -6.83 -17.45 -2.84
N ASP A 555 -6.54 -16.62 -1.84
CA ASP A 555 -5.49 -15.61 -1.98
C ASP A 555 -4.10 -16.24 -2.08
N ILE A 556 -3.80 -17.30 -1.32
CA ILE A 556 -2.52 -18.04 -1.44
C ILE A 556 -2.41 -18.72 -2.81
N ARG A 557 -3.50 -19.30 -3.32
CA ARG A 557 -3.56 -19.87 -4.67
C ARG A 557 -3.37 -18.81 -5.75
N ASP A 558 -4.00 -17.64 -5.59
CA ASP A 558 -3.85 -16.56 -6.57
C ASP A 558 -2.40 -16.06 -6.57
N ILE A 559 -1.72 -16.03 -5.41
CA ILE A 559 -0.27 -15.76 -5.31
C ILE A 559 0.56 -16.79 -6.09
N SER A 560 0.28 -18.09 -5.97
CA SER A 560 1.03 -19.10 -6.74
C SER A 560 0.89 -18.88 -8.24
N GLY A 561 -0.33 -18.62 -8.72
CA GLY A 561 -0.59 -18.29 -10.12
C GLY A 561 0.10 -16.99 -10.57
N TYR A 562 0.18 -15.98 -9.70
CA TYR A 562 0.91 -14.74 -9.99
C TYR A 562 2.42 -14.97 -10.11
N ILE A 563 3.02 -15.75 -9.21
CA ILE A 563 4.46 -16.07 -9.24
C ILE A 563 4.79 -16.91 -10.48
N ALA A 564 3.97 -17.91 -10.80
CA ALA A 564 4.09 -18.71 -12.03
C ALA A 564 4.05 -17.81 -13.27
N SER A 565 3.05 -16.93 -13.36
CA SER A 565 2.92 -15.99 -14.46
C SER A 565 4.14 -15.06 -14.60
N ILE A 566 4.69 -14.54 -13.50
CA ILE A 566 5.91 -13.74 -13.53
C ILE A 566 7.10 -14.59 -14.02
N GLY A 567 7.22 -15.82 -13.54
CA GLY A 567 8.31 -16.74 -13.93
C GLY A 567 8.29 -17.07 -15.42
N GLU A 568 7.11 -17.37 -15.98
CA GLU A 568 6.96 -17.62 -17.42
C GLU A 568 7.34 -16.39 -18.25
N ASN A 569 6.85 -15.19 -17.88
CA ASN A 569 7.21 -13.95 -18.59
C ASN A 569 8.70 -13.65 -18.45
N ALA A 570 9.33 -13.96 -17.30
CA ALA A 570 10.75 -13.77 -17.09
C ALA A 570 11.59 -14.65 -18.04
N VAL A 571 11.21 -15.92 -18.22
CA VAL A 571 11.84 -16.83 -19.21
C VAL A 571 11.61 -16.34 -20.64
N GLU A 572 10.42 -15.83 -20.96
CA GLU A 572 10.12 -15.21 -22.26
C GLU A 572 10.99 -13.99 -22.55
N ASN A 573 11.50 -13.31 -21.53
CA ASN A 573 12.40 -12.16 -21.63
C ASN A 573 13.88 -12.48 -21.32
N ASN A 574 14.26 -13.77 -21.34
CA ASN A 574 15.64 -14.24 -21.16
C ASN A 574 16.29 -13.90 -19.80
N LEU A 575 15.48 -13.79 -18.75
CA LEU A 575 15.94 -13.58 -17.37
C LEU A 575 16.32 -14.92 -16.71
N LEU A 576 17.23 -14.89 -15.73
CA LEU A 576 17.77 -16.09 -15.07
C LEU A 576 17.48 -16.14 -13.57
N ASP A 577 17.66 -15.03 -12.85
CA ASP A 577 17.49 -14.95 -11.41
C ASP A 577 16.00 -14.86 -11.02
N ALA A 578 15.20 -14.14 -11.81
CA ALA A 578 13.77 -14.03 -11.56
C ALA A 578 13.04 -15.39 -11.65
N PRO A 579 13.21 -16.21 -12.70
CA PRO A 579 12.62 -17.54 -12.75
C PRO A 579 13.09 -18.45 -11.61
N LYS A 580 14.38 -18.42 -11.26
CA LYS A 580 14.92 -19.20 -10.12
C LYS A 580 14.25 -18.82 -8.80
N GLN A 581 14.06 -17.53 -8.54
CA GLN A 581 13.31 -17.09 -7.37
C GLN A 581 11.84 -17.51 -7.44
N CYS A 582 11.18 -17.46 -8.61
CA CYS A 582 9.82 -17.96 -8.77
C CYS A 582 9.70 -19.44 -8.40
N LEU A 583 10.61 -20.28 -8.89
CA LEU A 583 10.64 -21.72 -8.57
C LEU A 583 10.76 -21.95 -7.06
N LYS A 584 11.72 -21.29 -6.41
CA LYS A 584 11.89 -21.36 -4.95
C LYS A 584 10.63 -20.92 -4.20
N SER A 585 9.97 -19.87 -4.67
CA SER A 585 8.77 -19.32 -4.01
C SER A 585 7.56 -20.25 -4.21
N LEU A 586 7.44 -20.90 -5.38
CA LEU A 586 6.41 -21.91 -5.64
C LEU A 586 6.58 -23.14 -4.75
N GLU A 587 7.81 -23.60 -4.52
CA GLU A 587 8.09 -24.69 -3.56
C GLU A 587 7.67 -24.31 -2.13
N ILE A 588 7.91 -23.06 -1.72
CA ILE A 588 7.50 -22.56 -0.40
C ILE A 588 5.98 -22.50 -0.29
N ILE A 589 5.29 -21.99 -1.31
CA ILE A 589 3.82 -21.93 -1.34
C ILE A 589 3.22 -23.34 -1.34
N GLU A 590 3.82 -24.29 -2.04
CA GLU A 590 3.39 -25.69 -2.00
C GLU A 590 3.45 -26.26 -0.58
N ARG A 591 4.53 -25.97 0.17
CA ARG A 591 4.66 -26.39 1.58
C ARG A 591 3.66 -25.72 2.51
N ILE A 592 3.12 -24.56 2.14
CA ILE A 592 2.05 -23.86 2.86
C ILE A 592 0.70 -24.51 2.54
N LEU A 593 0.39 -24.71 1.26
CA LEU A 593 -0.92 -25.21 0.80
C LEU A 593 -1.16 -26.68 1.17
N ARG A 594 -0.13 -27.54 1.05
CA ARG A 594 -0.18 -28.99 1.34
C ARG A 594 -1.46 -29.66 0.83
N ASN A 595 -1.85 -29.36 -0.41
CA ASN A 595 -3.09 -29.84 -0.99
C ASN A 595 -2.85 -30.38 -2.39
N GLY A 596 -3.06 -31.69 -2.58
CA GLY A 596 -2.71 -32.35 -3.83
C GLY A 596 -3.40 -31.79 -5.09
N THR A 597 -4.52 -31.08 -4.97
CA THR A 597 -5.14 -30.41 -6.13
C THR A 597 -4.32 -29.19 -6.57
N GLN A 598 -3.86 -28.39 -5.61
CA GLN A 598 -3.08 -27.19 -5.90
C GLN A 598 -1.67 -27.53 -6.36
N SER A 599 -1.11 -28.60 -5.81
CA SER A 599 0.19 -29.09 -6.22
C SER A 599 0.24 -29.48 -7.68
N ARG A 600 -0.82 -30.11 -8.21
CA ARG A 600 -0.94 -30.38 -9.64
C ARG A 600 -0.90 -29.11 -10.47
N ILE A 601 -1.58 -28.06 -10.02
CA ILE A 601 -1.60 -26.76 -10.70
C ILE A 601 -0.19 -26.14 -10.66
N ILE A 602 0.45 -26.09 -9.49
CA ILE A 602 1.82 -25.58 -9.33
C ILE A 602 2.80 -26.39 -10.19
N CYS A 603 2.67 -27.71 -10.24
CA CYS A 603 3.52 -28.56 -11.07
C CYS A 603 3.32 -28.30 -12.55
N LYS A 604 2.07 -28.08 -12.99
CA LYS A 604 1.77 -27.71 -14.37
C LYS A 604 2.34 -26.33 -14.72
N ASP A 605 2.28 -25.38 -13.80
CA ASP A 605 2.88 -24.06 -13.95
C ASP A 605 4.42 -24.14 -14.08
N ILE A 606 5.07 -24.99 -13.25
CA ILE A 606 6.51 -25.23 -13.33
C ILE A 606 6.88 -25.95 -14.64
N GLU A 607 6.06 -26.90 -15.09
CA GLU A 607 6.22 -27.58 -16.38
C GLU A 607 6.14 -26.58 -17.55
N ASN A 608 5.14 -25.70 -17.57
CA ASN A 608 4.99 -24.67 -18.60
C ASN A 608 6.22 -23.74 -18.65
N LEU A 609 6.74 -23.35 -17.48
CA LEU A 609 7.98 -22.58 -17.36
C LEU A 609 9.18 -23.36 -17.94
N GLY A 610 9.25 -24.67 -17.68
CA GLY A 610 10.24 -25.58 -18.23
C GLY A 610 10.21 -25.69 -19.74
N GLN A 611 9.02 -25.92 -20.32
CA GLN A 611 8.85 -26.00 -21.77
C GLN A 611 9.30 -24.70 -22.45
N LYS A 612 8.99 -23.54 -21.86
CA LYS A 612 9.47 -22.24 -22.36
C LYS A 612 10.98 -22.07 -22.23
N ALA A 613 11.58 -22.55 -21.14
CA ALA A 613 13.02 -22.43 -20.88
C ALA A 613 13.85 -23.31 -21.83
N VAL A 614 13.38 -24.50 -22.16
CA VAL A 614 14.09 -25.43 -23.06
C VAL A 614 14.18 -24.88 -24.49
N ASN A 615 13.20 -24.11 -24.94
CA ASN A 615 13.16 -23.57 -26.30
C ASN A 615 14.19 -22.46 -26.57
N LYS A 616 14.97 -22.03 -25.57
CA LYS A 616 15.93 -20.93 -25.69
C LYS A 616 17.27 -21.26 -25.06
N LYS A 617 18.34 -20.91 -25.77
CA LYS A 617 19.72 -21.19 -25.33
C LYS A 617 20.08 -20.45 -24.04
N GLU A 618 19.61 -19.21 -23.91
CA GLU A 618 19.92 -18.33 -22.77
C GLU A 618 19.35 -18.88 -21.46
N THR A 619 18.12 -19.42 -21.49
CA THR A 619 17.39 -19.86 -20.30
C THR A 619 17.47 -21.37 -20.05
N PHE A 620 18.08 -22.14 -20.95
CA PHE A 620 18.27 -23.59 -20.79
C PHE A 620 18.96 -23.98 -19.47
N THR A 621 19.84 -23.12 -18.97
CA THR A 621 20.53 -23.34 -17.68
C THR A 621 19.58 -23.47 -16.48
N ILE A 622 18.37 -22.90 -16.57
CA ILE A 622 17.33 -22.92 -15.52
C ILE A 622 16.62 -24.29 -15.47
N VAL A 623 16.66 -25.08 -16.55
CA VAL A 623 15.93 -26.36 -16.64
C VAL A 623 16.34 -27.33 -15.52
N LYS A 624 17.59 -27.27 -15.08
CA LYS A 624 18.05 -28.06 -13.92
C LYS A 624 17.35 -27.65 -12.63
N ASP A 625 17.15 -26.36 -12.41
CA ASP A 625 16.44 -25.84 -11.25
C ASP A 625 14.96 -26.25 -11.30
N ILE A 626 14.34 -26.24 -12.48
CA ILE A 626 12.96 -26.68 -12.72
C ILE A 626 12.77 -28.15 -12.33
N ILE A 627 13.69 -29.02 -12.78
CA ILE A 627 13.65 -30.44 -12.43
C ILE A 627 13.85 -30.64 -10.92
N LYS A 628 14.74 -29.87 -10.29
CA LYS A 628 14.94 -29.92 -8.83
C LYS A 628 13.67 -29.50 -8.09
N SER A 629 12.96 -28.48 -8.55
CA SER A 629 11.71 -28.03 -7.95
C SER A 629 10.60 -29.06 -8.08
N LEU A 630 10.39 -29.61 -9.28
CA LEU A 630 9.43 -30.71 -9.49
C LEU A 630 9.78 -31.93 -8.64
N TYR A 631 11.05 -32.29 -8.55
CA TYR A 631 11.50 -33.38 -7.67
C TYR A 631 11.21 -33.09 -6.20
N SER A 632 11.51 -31.87 -5.73
CA SER A 632 11.30 -31.44 -4.35
C SER A 632 9.82 -31.44 -3.95
N ILE A 633 8.94 -31.02 -4.86
CA ILE A 633 7.49 -31.11 -4.68
C ILE A 633 7.04 -32.59 -4.72
N GLY A 634 7.59 -33.38 -5.65
CA GLY A 634 7.29 -34.82 -5.76
C GLY A 634 7.57 -35.58 -4.47
N ILE A 635 8.77 -35.45 -3.91
CA ILE A 635 9.13 -36.13 -2.65
C ILE A 635 8.25 -35.64 -1.49
N LEU A 636 7.86 -34.37 -1.45
CA LEU A 636 6.95 -33.83 -0.45
C LEU A 636 5.60 -34.56 -0.49
N HIS A 637 5.04 -34.80 -1.67
CA HIS A 637 3.78 -35.56 -1.82
C HIS A 637 3.85 -37.03 -1.46
N PHE A 638 5.03 -37.64 -1.59
CA PHE A 638 5.30 -38.97 -1.06
C PHE A 638 5.42 -38.99 0.48
N GLY A 639 5.32 -37.83 1.14
CA GLY A 639 5.35 -37.70 2.59
C GLY A 639 6.74 -37.40 3.15
N TYR A 640 7.67 -36.88 2.34
CA TYR A 640 9.02 -36.53 2.80
C TYR A 640 8.95 -35.51 3.95
N LEU A 641 9.63 -35.83 5.05
CA LEU A 641 9.70 -35.00 6.24
C LEU A 641 11.07 -34.31 6.37
N PHE A 642 12.14 -35.10 6.51
CA PHE A 642 13.48 -34.60 6.85
C PHE A 642 14.60 -35.44 6.23
N GLU A 643 15.77 -34.81 6.11
CA GLU A 643 17.02 -35.49 5.78
C GLU A 643 17.77 -35.84 7.06
N TRP A 644 18.06 -37.13 7.25
CA TRP A 644 18.56 -37.69 8.51
C TRP A 644 19.85 -37.01 9.00
N ASP A 645 20.75 -36.72 8.05
CA ASP A 645 22.10 -36.24 8.36
C ASP A 645 22.18 -34.71 8.57
N ILE A 646 21.13 -33.96 8.21
CA ILE A 646 21.11 -32.49 8.19
C ILE A 646 20.23 -31.91 9.30
N ASP A 647 19.01 -32.43 9.50
CA ASP A 647 17.97 -31.83 10.36
C ASP A 647 17.90 -32.44 11.77
N LYS A 648 19.04 -32.74 12.39
CA LYS A 648 19.13 -33.50 13.66
C LYS A 648 18.23 -32.98 14.79
N SER A 649 18.09 -31.66 14.96
CA SER A 649 17.25 -31.07 16.01
C SER A 649 15.75 -31.23 15.75
N LYS A 650 15.31 -31.06 14.50
CA LYS A 650 13.90 -31.21 14.11
C LYS A 650 13.45 -32.66 14.14
N ILE A 651 14.36 -33.57 13.79
CA ILE A 651 14.12 -35.01 13.89
C ILE A 651 13.87 -35.40 15.35
N ILE A 652 14.68 -34.87 16.29
CA ILE A 652 14.49 -35.11 17.72
C ILE A 652 13.13 -34.58 18.19
N GLU A 653 12.74 -33.36 17.80
CA GLU A 653 11.45 -32.77 18.15
C GLU A 653 10.27 -33.60 17.60
N PHE A 654 10.31 -33.95 16.31
CA PHE A 654 9.32 -34.81 15.66
C PHE A 654 9.19 -36.19 16.32
N LEU A 655 10.32 -36.84 16.63
CA LEU A 655 10.31 -38.14 17.31
C LEU A 655 9.76 -38.04 18.74
N ASN A 656 10.01 -36.94 19.46
CA ASN A 656 9.39 -36.69 20.76
C ASN A 656 7.86 -36.52 20.63
N GLU A 657 7.39 -35.76 19.63
CA GLU A 657 5.95 -35.55 19.41
C GLU A 657 5.22 -36.85 19.02
N GLU A 658 5.73 -37.61 18.04
CA GLU A 658 5.13 -38.88 17.65
C GLU A 658 5.10 -39.88 18.82
N TYR A 659 6.17 -39.95 19.61
CA TYR A 659 6.24 -40.82 20.77
C TYR A 659 5.25 -40.44 21.87
N ASN A 660 5.12 -39.14 22.17
CA ASN A 660 4.15 -38.65 23.15
C ASN A 660 2.70 -38.87 22.69
N THR A 661 2.45 -38.85 21.38
CA THR A 661 1.12 -39.14 20.81
C THR A 661 0.74 -40.62 20.96
N ASP A 662 1.70 -41.53 20.92
CA ASP A 662 1.49 -42.97 21.18
C ASP A 662 1.36 -43.28 22.69
N LEU A 663 1.84 -42.39 23.57
CA LEU A 663 1.90 -42.54 25.04
C LEU A 663 0.67 -42.07 25.81
N ASP A 664 -0.35 -41.49 25.16
CA ASP A 664 -1.64 -41.09 25.78
C ASP A 664 -2.44 -42.27 26.44
N LYS A 665 -1.77 -43.42 26.65
CA LYS A 665 -2.26 -44.60 27.38
C LYS A 665 -1.58 -44.84 28.74
N GLU A 666 -0.44 -44.21 29.09
CA GLU A 666 0.15 -44.30 30.44
C GLU A 666 0.93 -43.02 30.84
N ASP A 667 0.69 -42.52 32.07
CA ASP A 667 1.24 -41.28 32.69
C ASP A 667 2.79 -41.22 32.74
N SER A 668 3.47 -41.02 31.61
CA SER A 668 4.92 -40.78 31.57
C SER A 668 5.31 -39.82 30.44
N PHE A 669 6.23 -38.90 30.72
CA PHE A 669 6.82 -37.96 29.75
C PHE A 669 8.30 -38.28 29.56
N LEU A 670 8.75 -38.41 28.31
CA LEU A 670 10.17 -38.63 27.95
C LEU A 670 10.73 -37.47 27.12
N TYR A 671 12.03 -37.20 27.28
CA TYR A 671 12.78 -36.20 26.52
C TYR A 671 14.02 -36.82 25.86
N PHE A 672 14.12 -36.78 24.53
CA PHE A 672 15.34 -37.15 23.79
C PHE A 672 16.39 -36.00 23.83
N THR A 673 17.63 -36.30 24.25
CA THR A 673 18.70 -35.28 24.43
C THR A 673 19.82 -35.30 23.37
N SER A 674 20.05 -36.42 22.66
CA SER A 674 21.02 -36.48 21.54
C SER A 674 20.85 -37.72 20.63
N LEU A 675 21.36 -37.65 19.39
CA LEU A 675 21.21 -38.68 18.35
C LEU A 675 22.10 -39.94 18.52
N TRP A 676 23.03 -39.96 19.48
CA TRP A 676 24.04 -41.04 19.61
C TRP A 676 24.22 -41.60 21.03
N THR A 677 23.60 -40.99 22.04
CA THR A 677 23.60 -41.48 23.43
C THR A 677 22.27 -41.12 24.10
N ILE A 678 21.57 -42.14 24.57
CA ILE A 678 20.31 -42.03 25.29
C ILE A 678 20.60 -42.20 26.78
N THR A 679 20.43 -41.14 27.56
CA THR A 679 20.28 -41.21 29.02
C THR A 679 18.89 -40.74 29.38
N VAL A 680 18.07 -41.64 29.90
CA VAL A 680 16.71 -41.39 30.39
C VAL A 680 16.80 -41.11 31.89
N GLU A 681 16.32 -39.95 32.33
CA GLU A 681 15.97 -39.72 33.74
C GLU A 681 14.46 -39.92 33.89
N ASP A 682 14.05 -41.15 34.19
CA ASP A 682 12.74 -41.40 34.77
C ASP A 682 12.84 -41.17 36.29
N LYS A 683 11.85 -40.48 36.86
CA LYS A 683 11.80 -40.21 38.31
C LYS A 683 11.59 -41.50 39.13
N TYR A 684 11.24 -42.61 38.49
CA TYR A 684 10.91 -43.88 39.16
C TYR A 684 11.54 -45.16 38.59
N ASN A 685 12.26 -45.16 37.46
CA ASN A 685 12.88 -46.40 36.95
C ASN A 685 14.14 -46.18 36.08
N SER A 686 15.29 -46.59 36.59
CA SER A 686 16.61 -46.22 36.05
C SER A 686 17.22 -47.19 35.01
N ASN A 687 16.46 -48.15 34.46
CA ASN A 687 17.03 -49.21 33.60
C ASN A 687 16.22 -49.50 32.31
N LEU A 688 15.91 -48.47 31.51
CA LEU A 688 15.41 -48.65 30.14
C LEU A 688 16.44 -48.11 29.13
N SER A 689 17.09 -49.02 28.40
CA SER A 689 17.99 -48.68 27.29
C SER A 689 17.25 -48.78 25.97
N PHE A 690 17.27 -47.72 25.16
CA PHE A 690 16.74 -47.71 23.80
C PHE A 690 17.89 -47.81 22.79
N SER A 691 17.73 -48.60 21.73
CA SER A 691 18.64 -48.67 20.59
C SER A 691 17.87 -48.37 19.31
N LEU A 692 18.32 -47.36 18.56
CA LEU A 692 17.87 -47.12 17.20
C LEU A 692 18.78 -47.90 16.25
N GLU A 693 18.37 -49.09 15.82
CA GLU A 693 19.06 -49.83 14.77
C GLU A 693 18.56 -49.38 13.39
N ILE A 694 19.32 -48.50 12.73
CA ILE A 694 19.25 -48.34 11.28
C ILE A 694 20.24 -49.34 10.72
N THR A 695 19.79 -50.56 10.43
CA THR A 695 20.64 -51.59 9.85
C THR A 695 20.92 -51.23 8.39
N ASP A 696 22.18 -50.92 8.08
CA ASP A 696 22.71 -50.61 6.74
C ASP A 696 22.73 -51.83 5.79
N ARG A 697 21.87 -52.82 6.02
CA ARG A 697 21.85 -54.08 5.27
C ARG A 697 20.44 -54.64 5.17
N ASN A 698 19.87 -54.55 3.96
CA ASN A 698 18.98 -55.56 3.36
C ASN A 698 18.11 -56.38 4.33
N ASP A 699 17.26 -55.74 5.14
CA ASP A 699 16.17 -56.41 5.84
C ASP A 699 14.84 -55.70 5.58
N ASP A 700 13.81 -56.50 5.41
CA ASP A 700 12.72 -56.35 4.43
C ASP A 700 11.68 -55.23 4.64
N ASP A 701 11.90 -54.27 5.55
CA ASP A 701 10.82 -53.35 5.91
C ASP A 701 11.13 -51.86 6.10
N ASN A 702 12.39 -51.43 6.24
CA ASN A 702 12.79 -50.01 6.35
C ASN A 702 11.83 -49.14 7.21
N ALA A 703 11.25 -49.75 8.25
CA ALA A 703 10.24 -49.15 9.11
C ALA A 703 10.91 -48.64 10.37
N LEU A 704 10.53 -47.44 10.81
CA LEU A 704 11.05 -46.90 12.06
C LEU A 704 10.46 -47.69 13.24
N ILE A 705 11.34 -48.29 14.05
CA ILE A 705 10.94 -48.99 15.29
C ILE A 705 11.11 -48.02 16.46
N ILE A 706 10.01 -47.69 17.12
CA ILE A 706 9.99 -46.89 18.35
C ILE A 706 9.46 -47.78 19.47
N ASN A 707 10.25 -48.02 20.52
CA ASN A 707 9.88 -48.86 21.68
C ASN A 707 9.42 -50.30 21.32
N ASN A 708 10.13 -50.98 20.42
CA ASN A 708 9.74 -52.30 19.87
C ASN A 708 8.38 -52.32 19.14
N VAL A 709 7.77 -51.16 18.88
CA VAL A 709 6.57 -51.02 18.05
C VAL A 709 7.00 -50.51 16.68
N LYS A 710 6.67 -51.27 15.64
CA LYS A 710 6.91 -50.90 14.25
C LYS A 710 5.86 -49.85 13.84
N ASN A 711 6.29 -48.62 13.59
CA ASN A 711 5.38 -47.62 13.03
C ASN A 711 5.33 -47.78 11.50
N GLU A 712 4.26 -48.41 11.01
CA GLU A 712 4.10 -48.69 9.57
C GLU A 712 3.91 -47.43 8.72
N ASN A 713 3.55 -46.30 9.33
CA ASN A 713 3.31 -45.05 8.63
C ASN A 713 4.59 -44.27 8.35
N ILE A 714 5.70 -44.60 9.01
CA ILE A 714 7.00 -43.92 8.84
C ILE A 714 7.99 -44.87 8.18
N LYS A 715 8.58 -44.43 7.08
CA LYS A 715 9.56 -45.21 6.32
C LYS A 715 10.81 -44.39 6.04
N VAL A 716 11.95 -45.07 5.93
CA VAL A 716 13.25 -44.42 5.74
C VAL A 716 14.01 -45.06 4.58
N PHE A 717 14.45 -44.26 3.60
CA PHE A 717 15.11 -44.77 2.39
C PHE A 717 16.33 -43.93 2.00
N HIS A 718 17.31 -44.59 1.38
CA HIS A 718 18.40 -43.94 0.68
C HIS A 718 17.97 -43.53 -0.74
N LEU A 719 18.06 -42.23 -1.07
CA LEU A 719 17.80 -41.73 -2.43
C LEU A 719 19.09 -41.25 -3.10
N LYS A 720 19.14 -41.33 -4.44
CA LYS A 720 20.25 -40.78 -5.23
C LYS A 720 20.21 -39.26 -5.21
N ASP A 721 21.38 -38.65 -5.13
CA ASP A 721 21.57 -37.21 -5.38
C ASP A 721 21.39 -36.90 -6.88
N LEU A 722 20.63 -35.83 -7.17
CA LEU A 722 20.43 -35.32 -8.53
C LEU A 722 21.67 -34.60 -9.07
N GLU A 723 22.54 -34.07 -8.21
CA GLU A 723 23.68 -33.24 -8.62
C GLU A 723 24.93 -34.04 -9.03
N GLY A 724 24.95 -35.35 -8.80
CA GLY A 724 26.02 -36.24 -9.25
C GLY A 724 27.29 -36.20 -8.40
N LYS A 725 27.23 -35.76 -7.13
CA LYS A 725 28.32 -36.02 -6.19
C LYS A 725 28.36 -37.51 -5.88
N HIS A 726 29.28 -38.22 -6.53
CA HIS A 726 29.52 -39.62 -6.26
C HIS A 726 29.83 -39.84 -4.76
N PHE A 727 29.11 -40.79 -4.15
CA PHE A 727 29.37 -41.47 -2.85
C PHE A 727 28.61 -41.08 -1.57
N VAL A 728 27.57 -40.25 -1.59
CA VAL A 728 26.70 -40.14 -0.38
C VAL A 728 25.22 -40.19 -0.76
N SER A 729 24.61 -41.38 -0.65
CA SER A 729 23.15 -41.53 -0.69
C SER A 729 22.56 -40.99 0.60
N SER A 730 21.80 -39.90 0.56
CA SER A 730 21.24 -39.33 1.78
C SER A 730 20.03 -40.12 2.26
N LEU A 731 20.01 -40.38 3.57
CA LEU A 731 18.93 -41.09 4.23
C LEU A 731 17.76 -40.12 4.48
N LYS A 732 16.58 -40.44 3.95
CA LYS A 732 15.40 -39.57 3.96
C LYS A 732 14.22 -40.24 4.63
N ILE A 733 13.52 -39.51 5.50
CA ILE A 733 12.36 -39.99 6.27
C ILE A 733 11.07 -39.57 5.58
N PHE A 734 10.11 -40.49 5.48
CA PHE A 734 8.79 -40.29 4.91
C PHE A 734 7.71 -40.68 5.91
N LYS A 735 6.60 -39.94 5.96
CA LYS A 735 5.38 -40.31 6.70
C LYS A 735 4.16 -40.30 5.78
N ARG A 736 3.43 -41.42 5.74
CA ARG A 736 2.21 -41.57 4.93
C ARG A 736 1.07 -40.73 5.52
N GLY A 737 0.27 -40.12 4.65
CA GLY A 737 -0.96 -39.41 5.05
C GLY A 737 -0.78 -37.98 5.56
N VAL A 738 0.41 -37.38 5.43
CA VAL A 738 0.70 -36.00 5.88
C VAL A 738 0.01 -34.94 5.02
N ILE A 739 -0.30 -35.24 3.75
CA ILE A 739 -0.81 -34.29 2.77
C ILE A 739 -2.16 -34.76 2.23
N GLU A 740 -3.16 -33.88 2.28
CA GLU A 740 -4.50 -34.20 1.82
C GLU A 740 -4.52 -34.39 0.29
N LYS A 741 -5.15 -35.48 -0.18
CA LYS A 741 -5.27 -35.82 -1.61
C LYS A 741 -3.92 -35.97 -2.35
N SER A 742 -2.84 -36.32 -1.63
CA SER A 742 -1.48 -36.42 -2.20
C SER A 742 -1.34 -37.51 -3.27
N GLU A 743 -2.08 -38.61 -3.17
CA GLU A 743 -2.06 -39.73 -4.14
C GLU A 743 -2.22 -39.26 -5.57
N LYS A 744 -3.17 -38.37 -5.77
CA LYS A 744 -3.43 -37.76 -7.06
C LYS A 744 -2.27 -36.85 -7.52
N ALA A 745 -1.64 -36.12 -6.60
CA ALA A 745 -0.60 -35.16 -6.92
C ALA A 745 0.74 -35.81 -7.28
N TYR A 746 1.21 -36.79 -6.50
CA TYR A 746 2.48 -37.44 -6.80
C TYR A 746 2.44 -38.30 -8.06
N CYS A 747 1.28 -38.73 -8.52
CA CYS A 747 1.15 -39.36 -9.83
C CYS A 747 1.27 -38.37 -11.00
N GLU A 748 0.93 -37.09 -10.80
CA GLU A 748 0.97 -36.07 -11.86
C GLU A 748 2.37 -35.50 -12.07
N ILE A 749 3.17 -35.42 -11.00
CA ILE A 749 4.53 -34.85 -11.03
C ILE A 749 5.47 -35.60 -11.99
N PRO A 750 5.48 -36.94 -12.02
CA PRO A 750 6.20 -37.71 -13.03
C PRO A 750 5.71 -37.40 -14.45
N ASN A 751 4.40 -37.19 -14.67
CA ASN A 751 3.90 -36.81 -15.99
C ASN A 751 4.49 -35.47 -16.43
N SER A 752 4.49 -34.45 -15.57
CA SER A 752 5.12 -33.16 -15.86
C SER A 752 6.62 -33.28 -16.13
N LEU A 753 7.35 -34.11 -15.38
CA LEU A 753 8.76 -34.41 -15.67
C LEU A 753 8.93 -35.13 -17.02
N GLY A 754 8.02 -36.03 -17.35
CA GLY A 754 8.02 -36.78 -18.60
C GLY A 754 7.79 -35.90 -19.82
N GLU A 755 6.88 -34.92 -19.73
CA GLU A 755 6.59 -33.91 -20.76
C GLU A 755 7.80 -32.99 -21.02
N LEU A 756 8.68 -32.78 -20.04
CA LEU A 756 9.91 -32.01 -20.23
C LEU A 756 11.02 -32.80 -20.94
N ALA A 757 11.00 -34.14 -20.90
CA ALA A 757 12.09 -34.96 -21.40
C ALA A 757 12.25 -34.87 -22.93
N ASP A 758 11.16 -34.85 -23.70
CA ASP A 758 11.22 -34.76 -25.17
C ASP A 758 11.79 -33.43 -25.68
N PRO A 759 11.31 -32.25 -25.19
CA PRO A 759 11.93 -30.97 -25.52
C PRO A 759 13.43 -30.94 -25.20
N ILE A 760 13.83 -31.46 -24.03
CA ILE A 760 15.24 -31.47 -23.58
C ILE A 760 16.09 -32.33 -24.51
N LEU A 761 15.62 -33.54 -24.83
CA LEU A 761 16.31 -34.45 -25.75
C LEU A 761 16.47 -33.82 -27.14
N LYS A 762 15.40 -33.19 -27.65
CA LYS A 762 15.45 -32.48 -28.93
C LYS A 762 16.45 -31.32 -28.91
N TYR A 763 16.54 -30.58 -27.81
CA TYR A 763 17.55 -29.54 -27.66
C TYR A 763 18.97 -30.13 -27.64
N ALA A 764 19.19 -31.19 -26.85
CA ALA A 764 20.48 -31.86 -26.75
C ALA A 764 20.92 -32.53 -28.07
N GLN A 765 19.99 -33.01 -28.90
CA GLN A 765 20.29 -33.52 -30.24
C GLN A 765 20.89 -32.47 -31.17
N ASN A 766 20.43 -31.22 -31.08
CA ASN A 766 20.90 -30.12 -31.92
C ASN A 766 22.18 -29.44 -31.37
N SER A 767 22.58 -29.74 -30.14
CA SER A 767 23.76 -29.18 -29.48
C SER A 767 24.27 -30.14 -28.39
N PRO A 768 24.88 -31.28 -28.79
CA PRO A 768 25.27 -32.33 -27.86
C PRO A 768 26.44 -31.90 -26.98
N THR A 769 26.20 -31.74 -25.69
CA THR A 769 27.24 -31.55 -24.66
C THR A 769 26.78 -32.21 -23.37
N PHE A 770 27.71 -32.54 -22.46
CA PHE A 770 27.33 -33.07 -21.14
C PHE A 770 26.34 -32.16 -20.40
N GLU A 771 26.49 -30.83 -20.55
CA GLU A 771 25.63 -29.84 -19.92
C GLU A 771 24.21 -29.81 -20.50
N THR A 772 24.03 -30.14 -21.78
CA THR A 772 22.71 -30.20 -22.45
C THR A 772 21.96 -31.51 -22.18
N ILE A 773 22.66 -32.62 -21.96
CA ILE A 773 22.02 -33.90 -21.56
C ILE A 773 21.78 -34.03 -20.05
N LYS A 774 22.51 -33.28 -19.22
CA LYS A 774 22.40 -33.37 -17.75
C LYS A 774 20.96 -33.22 -17.22
N PRO A 775 20.12 -32.31 -17.73
CA PRO A 775 18.70 -32.26 -17.35
C PRO A 775 17.95 -33.57 -17.63
N PHE A 776 18.20 -34.24 -18.76
CA PHE A 776 17.58 -35.53 -19.07
C PHE A 776 18.02 -36.61 -18.07
N ILE A 777 19.31 -36.69 -17.75
CA ILE A 777 19.85 -37.61 -16.73
C ILE A 777 19.19 -37.35 -15.37
N MET A 778 18.97 -36.09 -14.99
CA MET A 778 18.27 -35.74 -13.75
C MET A 778 16.82 -36.24 -13.75
N ILE A 779 16.10 -36.15 -14.88
CA ILE A 779 14.73 -36.70 -15.00
C ILE A 779 14.75 -38.22 -14.77
N VAL A 780 15.66 -38.95 -15.42
CA VAL A 780 15.80 -40.41 -15.24
C VAL A 780 16.02 -40.77 -13.76
N LYS A 781 16.90 -40.02 -13.06
CA LYS A 781 17.14 -40.19 -11.62
C LYS A 781 15.92 -39.87 -10.76
N CYS A 782 15.11 -38.87 -11.13
CA CYS A 782 13.85 -38.59 -10.45
C CYS A 782 12.89 -39.80 -10.56
N PHE A 783 12.74 -40.37 -11.76
CA PHE A 783 11.91 -41.55 -11.99
C PHE A 783 12.41 -42.78 -11.23
N GLU A 784 13.73 -43.01 -11.16
CA GLU A 784 14.32 -44.05 -10.30
C GLU A 784 13.92 -43.80 -8.83
N ASN A 785 14.21 -42.61 -8.29
CA ASN A 785 13.90 -42.28 -6.90
C ASN A 785 12.40 -42.43 -6.57
N PHE A 786 11.49 -41.97 -7.44
CA PHE A 786 10.05 -42.13 -7.23
C PHE A 786 9.60 -43.60 -7.33
N GLY A 787 10.15 -44.37 -8.28
CA GLY A 787 9.91 -45.81 -8.37
C GLY A 787 10.36 -46.56 -7.11
N MET A 788 11.52 -46.23 -6.57
CA MET A 788 12.03 -46.76 -5.30
C MET A 788 11.06 -46.49 -4.15
N ILE A 789 10.61 -45.23 -4.01
CA ILE A 789 9.65 -44.85 -2.97
C ILE A 789 8.35 -45.63 -3.15
N SER A 790 7.84 -45.76 -4.38
CA SER A 790 6.64 -46.54 -4.71
C SER A 790 6.75 -48.00 -4.25
N ILE A 791 7.88 -48.65 -4.52
CA ILE A 791 8.16 -50.04 -4.13
C ILE A 791 8.13 -50.20 -2.60
N TYR A 792 8.78 -49.29 -1.88
CA TYR A 792 8.84 -49.40 -0.43
C TYR A 792 7.52 -49.01 0.27
N LEU A 793 6.73 -48.11 -0.32
CA LEU A 793 5.37 -47.81 0.12
C LEU A 793 4.35 -48.87 -0.32
N ARG A 794 4.77 -49.91 -1.05
CA ARG A 794 3.93 -50.97 -1.62
C ARG A 794 2.84 -50.44 -2.57
N ASP A 795 3.11 -49.34 -3.25
CA ASP A 795 2.23 -48.78 -4.30
C ASP A 795 2.57 -49.42 -5.66
N LYS A 796 1.85 -50.50 -5.96
CA LYS A 796 2.02 -51.28 -7.20
C LYS A 796 1.51 -50.53 -8.44
N SER A 797 0.47 -49.70 -8.32
CA SER A 797 -0.12 -49.01 -9.46
C SER A 797 0.83 -47.96 -10.00
N SER A 798 1.36 -47.07 -9.15
CA SER A 798 2.29 -46.03 -9.60
C SER A 798 3.57 -46.61 -10.24
N LEU A 799 4.07 -47.71 -9.70
CA LEU A 799 5.21 -48.45 -10.26
C LEU A 799 4.95 -48.96 -11.68
N ASN A 800 3.83 -49.65 -11.88
CA ASN A 800 3.52 -50.33 -13.14
C ASN A 800 2.92 -49.39 -14.20
N ASP A 801 2.22 -48.34 -13.78
CA ASP A 801 1.45 -47.47 -14.69
C ASP A 801 2.22 -46.20 -15.07
N ILE A 802 3.21 -45.77 -14.26
CA ILE A 802 3.89 -44.48 -14.42
C ILE A 802 5.41 -44.67 -14.57
N PHE A 803 6.06 -45.25 -13.56
CA PHE A 803 7.53 -45.22 -13.48
C PHE A 803 8.21 -46.16 -14.46
N ILE A 804 7.81 -47.45 -14.47
CA ILE A 804 8.39 -48.42 -15.40
C ILE A 804 8.04 -48.09 -16.86
N PRO A 805 6.78 -47.77 -17.21
CA PRO A 805 6.44 -47.42 -18.60
C PRO A 805 7.23 -46.23 -19.15
N PHE A 806 7.49 -45.20 -18.34
CA PHE A 806 8.30 -44.06 -18.78
C PHE A 806 9.74 -44.49 -19.12
N LEU A 807 10.42 -45.19 -18.22
CA LEU A 807 11.79 -45.63 -18.45
C LEU A 807 11.89 -46.62 -19.61
N TYR A 808 10.90 -47.51 -19.73
CA TYR A 808 10.73 -48.39 -20.90
C TYR A 808 10.64 -47.60 -22.20
N TYR A 809 9.76 -46.60 -22.25
CA TYR A 809 9.59 -45.75 -23.43
C TYR A 809 10.87 -45.00 -23.79
N ARG A 810 11.61 -44.50 -22.80
CA ARG A 810 12.91 -43.84 -23.03
C ARG A 810 13.98 -44.80 -23.51
N ALA A 811 14.01 -46.04 -23.01
CA ALA A 811 14.87 -47.09 -23.54
C ALA A 811 14.58 -47.38 -25.02
N ASP A 812 13.31 -47.55 -25.39
CA ASP A 812 12.92 -47.81 -26.78
C ASP A 812 13.25 -46.62 -27.70
N PHE A 813 13.01 -45.38 -27.25
CA PHE A 813 13.37 -44.16 -27.99
C PHE A 813 14.89 -44.09 -28.28
N LEU A 814 15.74 -44.38 -27.29
CA LEU A 814 17.20 -44.45 -27.47
C LEU A 814 17.61 -45.58 -28.45
N VAL A 815 16.83 -46.65 -28.54
CA VAL A 815 17.09 -47.79 -29.45
C VAL A 815 16.62 -47.52 -30.87
N TYR A 816 15.48 -46.86 -31.11
CA TYR A 816 14.90 -46.78 -32.44
C TYR A 816 14.90 -45.39 -33.06
N ASP A 817 14.74 -44.35 -32.25
CA ASP A 817 14.35 -43.02 -32.73
C ASP A 817 15.46 -41.97 -32.62
N LEU A 818 16.41 -42.14 -31.70
CA LEU A 818 17.51 -41.19 -31.53
C LEU A 818 18.52 -41.28 -32.69
N LYS A 819 18.67 -40.19 -33.46
CA LYS A 819 19.69 -39.99 -34.51
C LYS A 819 20.31 -38.60 -34.38
N TYR A 820 21.64 -38.50 -34.40
CA TYR A 820 22.37 -37.22 -34.46
C TYR A 820 22.56 -36.77 -35.92
N SER A 821 22.72 -35.46 -36.16
CA SER A 821 22.98 -34.92 -37.50
C SER A 821 24.41 -35.26 -37.95
N GLU A 822 24.61 -35.52 -39.25
CA GLU A 822 25.90 -35.98 -39.80
C GLU A 822 27.04 -34.93 -39.72
N ASP A 823 26.74 -33.68 -39.33
CA ASP A 823 27.68 -32.54 -39.30
C ASP A 823 28.16 -32.14 -37.88
N ASP A 824 27.68 -32.77 -36.81
CA ASP A 824 28.09 -32.44 -35.43
C ASP A 824 29.36 -33.19 -35.01
N GLU A 825 30.17 -32.58 -34.13
CA GLU A 825 31.41 -33.15 -33.57
C GLU A 825 31.17 -34.56 -33.02
N ALA A 826 31.49 -35.59 -33.83
CA ALA A 826 31.04 -36.98 -33.63
C ALA A 826 31.37 -37.56 -32.24
N LEU A 827 32.43 -37.06 -31.60
CA LEU A 827 32.94 -37.57 -30.34
C LEU A 827 32.14 -37.07 -29.11
N GLU A 828 31.73 -35.80 -29.07
CA GLU A 828 30.92 -35.26 -27.96
C GLU A 828 29.49 -35.82 -28.00
N ALA A 829 28.93 -36.01 -29.20
CA ALA A 829 27.62 -36.63 -29.40
C ALA A 829 27.61 -38.10 -28.95
N GLU A 830 28.65 -38.86 -29.26
CA GLU A 830 28.80 -40.26 -28.86
C GLU A 830 28.98 -40.39 -27.34
N GLU A 831 29.77 -39.53 -26.70
CA GLU A 831 29.92 -39.50 -25.24
C GLU A 831 28.59 -39.13 -24.55
N CYS A 832 27.84 -38.18 -25.11
CA CYS A 832 26.52 -37.82 -24.59
C CYS A 832 25.53 -39.00 -24.66
N LEU A 833 25.53 -39.72 -25.78
CA LEU A 833 24.71 -40.91 -25.97
C LEU A 833 25.06 -42.00 -24.95
N TYR A 834 26.34 -42.26 -24.75
CA TYR A 834 26.84 -43.21 -23.76
C TYR A 834 26.24 -42.94 -22.37
N TRP A 835 26.35 -41.70 -21.87
CA TRP A 835 25.85 -41.33 -20.54
C TRP A 835 24.33 -41.43 -20.41
N MET A 836 23.58 -41.06 -21.45
CA MET A 836 22.11 -41.18 -21.45
C MET A 836 21.65 -42.63 -21.39
N VAL A 837 22.25 -43.49 -22.22
CA VAL A 837 21.90 -44.91 -22.25
C VAL A 837 22.30 -45.61 -20.97
N GLU A 838 23.48 -45.28 -20.41
CA GLU A 838 23.95 -45.86 -19.17
C GLU A 838 23.01 -45.55 -17.98
N GLU A 839 22.56 -44.30 -17.82
CA GLU A 839 21.68 -43.97 -16.70
C GLU A 839 20.30 -44.63 -16.85
N VAL A 840 19.69 -44.61 -18.05
CA VAL A 840 18.38 -45.28 -18.29
C VAL A 840 18.48 -46.77 -17.99
N PHE A 841 19.55 -47.42 -18.43
CA PHE A 841 19.79 -48.84 -18.16
C PHE A 841 19.91 -49.12 -16.67
N GLU A 842 20.76 -48.37 -15.96
CA GLU A 842 21.02 -48.57 -14.54
C GLU A 842 19.76 -48.37 -13.68
N SER A 843 18.96 -47.34 -14.00
CA SER A 843 17.68 -47.09 -13.33
C SER A 843 16.66 -48.21 -13.57
N LEU A 844 16.53 -48.71 -14.81
CA LEU A 844 15.65 -49.84 -15.14
C LEU A 844 16.05 -51.12 -14.38
N TYR A 845 17.33 -51.46 -14.41
CA TYR A 845 17.85 -52.66 -13.74
C TYR A 845 17.60 -52.61 -12.23
N ARG A 846 17.86 -51.48 -11.56
CA ARG A 846 17.64 -51.34 -10.11
C ARG A 846 16.18 -51.48 -9.73
N LEU A 847 15.28 -50.80 -10.45
CA LEU A 847 13.84 -50.92 -10.21
C LEU A 847 13.37 -52.36 -10.44
N ALA A 848 13.88 -53.05 -11.46
CA ALA A 848 13.55 -54.46 -11.70
C ALA A 848 13.93 -55.36 -10.52
N ILE A 849 15.18 -55.28 -10.05
CA ILE A 849 15.68 -56.07 -8.91
C ILE A 849 14.82 -55.84 -7.66
N LEU A 850 14.54 -54.58 -7.32
CA LEU A 850 13.80 -54.25 -6.11
C LEU A 850 12.32 -54.60 -6.21
N SER A 851 11.72 -54.44 -7.38
CA SER A 851 10.34 -54.83 -7.62
C SER A 851 10.16 -56.35 -7.54
N LEU A 852 11.15 -57.12 -8.03
CA LEU A 852 11.19 -58.57 -7.93
C LEU A 852 11.38 -59.06 -6.50
N LYS A 853 12.30 -58.45 -5.74
CA LYS A 853 12.51 -58.79 -4.31
C LYS A 853 11.24 -58.67 -3.48
N HIS A 854 10.39 -57.71 -3.80
CA HIS A 854 9.16 -57.43 -3.06
C HIS A 854 7.88 -57.96 -3.74
N ASN A 855 7.99 -58.75 -4.81
CA ASN A 855 6.85 -59.29 -5.58
C ASN A 855 5.82 -58.23 -6.03
N LEU A 856 6.27 -57.03 -6.41
CA LEU A 856 5.40 -55.90 -6.78
C LEU A 856 5.19 -55.72 -8.29
N ILE A 857 5.92 -56.47 -9.13
CA ILE A 857 5.84 -56.34 -10.59
C ILE A 857 4.88 -57.37 -11.21
N GLU A 858 4.19 -57.00 -12.28
CA GLU A 858 3.40 -57.94 -13.09
C GLU A 858 4.27 -58.66 -14.11
N CYS A 859 3.92 -59.90 -14.47
CA CYS A 859 4.67 -60.69 -15.45
C CYS A 859 4.82 -59.99 -16.81
N SER A 860 3.77 -59.28 -17.26
CA SER A 860 3.78 -58.47 -18.48
C SER A 860 4.81 -57.33 -18.43
N THR A 861 4.80 -56.56 -17.34
CA THR A 861 5.73 -55.45 -17.10
C THR A 861 7.16 -55.94 -16.94
N LEU A 862 7.38 -57.05 -16.23
CA LEU A 862 8.68 -57.69 -16.09
C LEU A 862 9.25 -58.13 -17.44
N ARG A 863 8.43 -58.75 -18.29
CA ARG A 863 8.82 -59.16 -19.64
C ARG A 863 9.27 -57.96 -20.48
N GLN A 864 8.47 -56.89 -20.49
CA GLN A 864 8.81 -55.65 -21.21
C GLN A 864 10.14 -55.06 -20.75
N LEU A 865 10.38 -55.06 -19.43
CA LEU A 865 11.62 -54.57 -18.83
C LEU A 865 12.83 -55.39 -19.29
N VAL A 866 12.74 -56.72 -19.23
CA VAL A 866 13.79 -57.65 -19.70
C VAL A 866 14.07 -57.45 -21.20
N ASP A 867 13.02 -57.33 -22.01
CA ASP A 867 13.15 -57.13 -23.46
C ASP A 867 13.82 -55.79 -23.79
N SER A 868 13.54 -54.72 -23.05
CA SER A 868 14.20 -53.41 -23.25
C SER A 868 15.66 -53.40 -22.79
N LEU A 869 15.99 -54.04 -21.65
CA LEU A 869 17.39 -54.22 -21.23
C LEU A 869 18.18 -55.00 -22.29
N LYS A 870 17.58 -56.07 -22.86
CA LYS A 870 18.17 -56.85 -23.95
C LYS A 870 18.42 -55.99 -25.18
N ARG A 871 17.43 -55.21 -25.62
CA ARG A 871 17.52 -54.35 -26.81
C ARG A 871 18.58 -53.26 -26.66
N LEU A 872 18.68 -52.63 -25.48
CA LEU A 872 19.70 -51.62 -25.18
C LEU A 872 21.11 -52.21 -25.29
N LYS A 873 21.36 -53.37 -24.64
CA LYS A 873 22.67 -54.03 -24.70
C LYS A 873 23.05 -54.42 -26.13
N LYS A 874 22.09 -54.93 -26.92
CA LYS A 874 22.33 -55.32 -28.31
C LYS A 874 22.72 -54.13 -29.20
N LYS A 875 22.08 -52.97 -29.03
CA LYS A 875 22.38 -51.79 -29.83
C LYS A 875 23.67 -51.08 -29.38
N TYR A 876 23.97 -51.12 -28.09
CA TYR A 876 25.11 -50.43 -27.48
C TYR A 876 26.00 -51.42 -26.69
N PRO A 877 26.83 -52.22 -27.38
CA PRO A 877 27.62 -53.28 -26.74
C PRO A 877 28.66 -52.74 -25.74
N TYR A 878 29.19 -51.54 -26.00
CA TYR A 878 30.28 -50.88 -25.28
C TYR A 878 29.94 -50.34 -23.88
N ILE A 879 28.69 -50.44 -23.43
CA ILE A 879 28.29 -49.96 -22.09
C ILE A 879 28.98 -50.82 -21.02
N SER A 880 29.96 -50.22 -20.33
CA SER A 880 30.93 -50.90 -19.47
C SER A 880 30.31 -51.54 -18.21
N ARG A 881 29.17 -51.04 -17.72
CA ARG A 881 28.45 -51.57 -16.53
C ARG A 881 27.42 -52.66 -16.82
N LEU A 882 27.34 -53.10 -18.09
CA LEU A 882 26.40 -54.08 -18.59
C LEU A 882 27.08 -55.46 -18.65
N THR A 883 27.38 -56.02 -17.48
CA THR A 883 27.93 -57.38 -17.37
C THR A 883 26.80 -58.40 -17.41
N VAL A 884 27.09 -59.57 -17.97
CA VAL A 884 26.21 -60.74 -17.94
C VAL A 884 25.71 -61.03 -16.52
N ASP A 885 26.55 -60.75 -15.51
CA ASP A 885 26.27 -60.90 -14.08
C ASP A 885 24.96 -60.22 -13.63
N LYS A 886 24.63 -59.05 -14.19
CA LYS A 886 23.37 -58.34 -13.84
C LYS A 886 22.13 -59.07 -14.35
N PHE A 887 22.21 -59.68 -15.54
CA PHE A 887 21.12 -60.52 -16.04
C PHE A 887 21.06 -61.84 -15.27
N GLU A 888 22.20 -62.43 -14.90
CA GLU A 888 22.23 -63.62 -14.05
C GLU A 888 21.60 -63.37 -12.67
N GLU A 889 21.83 -62.19 -12.07
CA GLU A 889 21.20 -61.81 -10.80
C GLU A 889 19.68 -61.67 -10.92
N ILE A 890 19.17 -61.01 -11.97
CA ILE A 890 17.72 -60.93 -12.22
C ILE A 890 17.14 -62.35 -12.37
N LEU A 891 17.81 -63.22 -13.14
CA LEU A 891 17.38 -64.61 -13.35
C LEU A 891 17.32 -65.40 -12.04
N GLU A 892 18.30 -65.22 -11.15
CA GLU A 892 18.30 -65.87 -9.84
C GLU A 892 17.12 -65.41 -8.97
N ILE A 893 16.81 -64.11 -8.96
CA ILE A 893 15.69 -63.58 -8.18
C ILE A 893 14.36 -64.05 -8.75
N ILE A 894 14.20 -64.10 -10.08
CA ILE A 894 13.00 -64.66 -10.73
C ILE A 894 12.81 -66.14 -10.38
N LYS A 895 13.89 -66.93 -10.34
CA LYS A 895 13.84 -68.34 -9.92
C LYS A 895 13.43 -68.51 -8.45
N LYS A 896 13.62 -67.48 -7.62
CA LYS A 896 13.29 -67.46 -6.19
C LYS A 896 11.94 -66.77 -5.88
N SER A 897 11.28 -66.14 -6.86
CA SER A 897 10.06 -65.36 -6.63
C SER A 897 8.77 -66.20 -6.68
N GLU A 898 7.72 -65.75 -6.00
CA GLU A 898 6.42 -66.45 -5.89
C GLU A 898 5.45 -66.13 -7.06
N LEU A 899 6.00 -65.84 -8.25
CA LEU A 899 5.21 -65.51 -9.44
C LEU A 899 4.55 -66.76 -10.06
N LYS A 900 3.47 -66.59 -10.84
CA LYS A 900 2.73 -67.70 -11.47
C LYS A 900 3.62 -68.55 -12.39
N GLU A 901 3.61 -69.87 -12.16
CA GLU A 901 4.55 -70.86 -12.74
C GLU A 901 4.55 -70.90 -14.29
N SER A 902 3.38 -70.75 -14.94
CA SER A 902 3.27 -70.81 -16.40
C SER A 902 3.88 -69.58 -17.12
N GLU A 903 3.89 -68.41 -16.46
CA GLU A 903 4.36 -67.14 -17.04
C GLU A 903 5.86 -66.90 -16.73
N CYS A 904 6.34 -67.34 -15.56
CA CYS A 904 7.78 -67.33 -15.22
C CYS A 904 8.62 -68.18 -16.18
N THR A 905 8.08 -69.31 -16.65
CA THR A 905 8.80 -70.24 -17.53
C THR A 905 9.17 -69.59 -18.89
N GLU A 906 8.32 -68.70 -19.40
CA GLU A 906 8.59 -67.99 -20.66
C GLU A 906 9.66 -66.90 -20.47
N ILE A 907 9.57 -66.12 -19.38
CA ILE A 907 10.53 -65.05 -19.05
C ILE A 907 11.91 -65.62 -18.74
N ILE A 908 11.98 -66.73 -17.99
CA ILE A 908 13.23 -67.46 -17.69
C ILE A 908 13.92 -67.87 -18.99
N LYS A 909 13.18 -68.42 -19.97
CA LYS A 909 13.74 -68.79 -21.28
C LYS A 909 14.25 -67.58 -22.05
N VAL A 910 13.52 -66.46 -22.05
CA VAL A 910 13.96 -65.22 -22.72
C VAL A 910 15.27 -64.72 -22.10
N MET A 911 15.38 -64.77 -20.78
CA MET A 911 16.58 -64.38 -20.04
C MET A 911 17.78 -65.31 -20.29
N GLU A 912 17.58 -66.63 -20.21
CA GLU A 912 18.62 -67.62 -20.47
C GLU A 912 19.16 -67.49 -21.90
N ASN A 913 18.28 -67.30 -22.88
CA ASN A 913 18.66 -67.05 -24.27
C ASN A 913 19.45 -65.72 -24.44
N ALA A 914 19.04 -64.65 -23.74
CA ALA A 914 19.74 -63.37 -23.79
C ALA A 914 21.15 -63.45 -23.17
N ILE A 915 21.28 -64.16 -22.04
CA ILE A 915 22.57 -64.41 -21.37
C ILE A 915 23.50 -65.21 -22.29
N GLU A 916 22.99 -66.23 -22.97
CA GLU A 916 23.78 -67.04 -23.90
C GLU A 916 24.24 -66.21 -25.12
N GLU A 917 23.34 -65.40 -25.70
CA GLU A 917 23.63 -64.48 -26.82
C GLU A 917 24.78 -63.50 -26.44
N PHE A 918 24.71 -62.86 -25.27
CA PHE A 918 25.73 -61.92 -24.82
C PHE A 918 27.07 -62.59 -24.42
N LYS A 919 27.03 -63.83 -23.89
CA LYS A 919 28.24 -64.62 -23.63
C LYS A 919 28.96 -65.02 -24.92
N THR A 920 28.23 -65.20 -26.03
CA THR A 920 28.82 -65.51 -27.33
C THR A 920 29.39 -64.30 -28.06
N GLU A 921 28.80 -63.11 -27.91
CA GLU A 921 29.31 -61.86 -28.50
C GLU A 921 30.62 -61.39 -27.84
N ASN A 922 30.76 -61.51 -26.51
CA ASN A 922 32.00 -61.18 -25.78
C ASN A 922 33.22 -62.08 -26.09
N LYS A 923 33.06 -63.13 -26.92
CA LYS A 923 34.17 -64.00 -27.34
C LYS A 923 34.87 -63.54 -28.62
N PHE A 924 34.38 -62.50 -29.29
CA PHE A 924 34.88 -62.04 -30.59
C PHE A 924 35.48 -60.61 -30.60
N ASP A 925 35.62 -59.96 -29.44
CA ASP A 925 36.36 -58.69 -29.27
C ASP A 925 37.75 -58.92 -28.65
#